data_AF-A0A1E3P519-F1
#
_entry.id   AF-A0A1E3P519-F1
#
_cell.length_a   1.000
_cell.length_b   1.000
_cell.length_c   1.000
_cell.angle_alpha   90.00
_cell.angle_beta   90.00
_cell.angle_gamma   90.00
#
_symmetry.space_group_name_H-M   'P 1'
#
loop_
_entity.id
_entity.type
_entity.pdbx_description
1 polymer ?
#
loop_
_entity_poly.entity_id
_entity_poly.type
_entity_poly.pdbx_seq_one_letter_code
_entity_poly.pdbx_strand_id
1 'polypeptide(L)'
;MFGTMEIGGTDDGDYDEDDIDQLNIDEVDQARSDVLDNNLTVDEEFQHSLNERANQFSAAGSEGNSINTTSFPSIPKPKVDYQYNDDFSLENELNDWFTANELKKLPLFKQIYMNVINVPDFGLLREYEQSKVVQLLLKEVQKDEPLNVLYCITYISLGAYGAHKNLSHHVESVKKNNRLLSENNITPILIKIITKSFYNAKESKDKGSFHSNILFLSSTILFFLICCELDSKDQCSPVLDQLEEQDFLNTLVIFIDEWRWNSLPNLRIRNIIALFAKTFQFLIGGLNDRSKSKDYTCAQFGISKEQNPSKLTTTPLDYYVFREDILARYPTSIPVPSTLPANFENSSSLSQFINIARTLDTSKSNAALPVPSVHIATPASSPPSTPVNKTNKVERSYQTNQSYPFIYPTVSGETEYDVVNVPKSIEEASQLCASRVQEKLSLKQLWNERDHFMQQERGWTDALNHSDSKFDDYRLLDPKPELKPLIRVENFYSKSIPYLSSLVHVLLQVIISSQENNQLLEDDSKDTLNQMDLELIKAKEVSLKNGSYILVLVSKWLKVSHILKFEYLCTLIYDSNYFAILMQYLKSTGDSLFSRIRNTVLNENRYSFWSQCASLSPSAYSIPKPTCSIDENFCFSLTNLLTIGSLICHNKTQRIIALSEKDPARLFKPFFLIINSSLWKPVLKMVKEITPFNGRKWKSYNMDLISMVYLHMKPQLKENWLSGRDLDGELKDAYGQEIALRAIIQFYNLRRYGDVMSKLGYEKRGSDFFTREMELLAVSDT
;
A
#
# COMPACT_ATOMS: atom_id res chain seq x y z
N MET A 1 21.88 -82.33 -24.99
CA MET A 1 21.54 -83.65 -25.58
C MET A 1 20.09 -83.57 -26.03
N PHE A 2 19.81 -83.87 -27.31
CA PHE A 2 18.50 -84.15 -27.94
C PHE A 2 17.30 -83.21 -27.60
N GLY A 3 16.64 -82.50 -28.52
CA GLY A 3 16.85 -82.31 -29.96
C GLY A 3 15.57 -82.55 -30.79
N THR A 4 15.26 -81.63 -31.73
CA THR A 4 14.28 -81.75 -32.85
C THR A 4 12.79 -81.90 -32.44
N MET A 5 11.77 -81.49 -33.23
CA MET A 5 11.69 -81.22 -34.68
C MET A 5 10.49 -80.29 -35.02
N GLU A 6 10.54 -79.55 -36.14
CA GLU A 6 9.43 -78.75 -36.70
C GLU A 6 8.52 -79.59 -37.63
N ILE A 7 7.18 -79.41 -37.56
CA ILE A 7 6.12 -79.34 -38.63
C ILE A 7 4.86 -78.73 -37.95
N GLY A 8 3.98 -77.88 -38.51
CA GLY A 8 4.01 -77.12 -39.78
C GLY A 8 2.69 -77.15 -40.59
N GLY A 9 1.71 -76.26 -40.34
CA GLY A 9 0.46 -76.16 -41.14
C GLY A 9 -0.64 -75.21 -40.60
N THR A 10 -1.00 -74.22 -41.43
CA THR A 10 -2.17 -73.28 -41.49
C THR A 10 -3.56 -73.90 -41.31
N ASP A 11 -4.68 -73.20 -41.04
CA ASP A 11 -5.00 -71.76 -40.85
C ASP A 11 -6.35 -71.60 -40.10
N ASP A 12 -6.62 -70.39 -39.59
CA ASP A 12 -7.87 -69.70 -39.20
C ASP A 12 -9.23 -70.44 -39.17
N GLY A 13 -10.15 -70.17 -38.22
CA GLY A 13 -10.11 -69.21 -37.10
C GLY A 13 -11.51 -69.02 -36.48
N ASP A 14 -11.60 -68.58 -35.22
CA ASP A 14 -12.85 -68.39 -34.46
C ASP A 14 -12.86 -67.06 -33.68
N TYR A 15 -14.06 -66.51 -33.50
CA TYR A 15 -14.40 -65.41 -32.58
C TYR A 15 -15.57 -65.89 -31.70
N ASP A 16 -15.51 -65.70 -30.38
CA ASP A 16 -16.63 -65.98 -29.46
C ASP A 16 -16.82 -64.88 -28.40
N GLU A 17 -18.10 -64.56 -28.17
CA GLU A 17 -18.86 -64.15 -26.96
C GLU A 17 -18.18 -63.25 -25.88
N ASP A 18 -18.66 -62.06 -25.51
CA ASP A 18 -20.00 -61.55 -25.05
C ASP A 18 -20.25 -61.65 -23.52
N ASP A 19 -20.23 -60.49 -22.83
CA ASP A 19 -21.37 -59.94 -22.04
C ASP A 19 -21.02 -58.62 -21.26
N ILE A 20 -21.62 -57.49 -21.70
CA ILE A 20 -22.47 -56.53 -20.93
C ILE A 20 -22.06 -56.17 -19.46
N ASP A 21 -21.94 -54.93 -18.97
CA ASP A 21 -22.31 -53.57 -19.42
C ASP A 21 -21.38 -52.52 -18.74
N GLN A 22 -20.86 -51.51 -19.47
CA GLN A 22 -20.28 -50.28 -18.88
C GLN A 22 -20.68 -49.04 -19.70
N LEU A 23 -21.14 -47.99 -19.02
CA LEU A 23 -21.57 -46.73 -19.64
C LEU A 23 -20.34 -45.87 -20.03
N ASN A 24 -20.08 -45.80 -21.33
CA ASN A 24 -18.98 -45.00 -21.91
C ASN A 24 -19.09 -43.50 -21.60
N ILE A 25 -17.97 -42.91 -21.16
CA ILE A 25 -17.80 -41.46 -20.99
C ILE A 25 -17.14 -40.83 -22.23
N ASP A 26 -16.61 -41.65 -23.14
CA ASP A 26 -15.76 -41.25 -24.28
C ASP A 26 -16.49 -40.49 -25.40
N GLU A 27 -17.82 -40.46 -25.43
CA GLU A 27 -18.59 -39.74 -26.47
C GLU A 27 -18.56 -38.21 -26.32
N VAL A 28 -18.09 -37.66 -25.19
CA VAL A 28 -18.04 -36.20 -24.98
C VAL A 28 -16.73 -35.56 -25.47
N ASP A 29 -15.62 -36.29 -25.46
CA ASP A 29 -14.30 -35.74 -25.84
C ASP A 29 -14.05 -35.72 -27.36
N GLN A 30 -14.78 -36.49 -28.15
CA GLN A 30 -14.68 -36.45 -29.63
C GLN A 30 -15.16 -35.11 -30.23
N ALA A 31 -15.86 -34.26 -29.48
CA ALA A 31 -16.34 -32.95 -29.94
C ALA A 31 -15.31 -31.80 -29.83
N ARG A 32 -14.03 -32.09 -29.51
CA ARG A 32 -12.98 -31.07 -29.28
C ARG A 32 -11.70 -31.22 -30.10
N SER A 33 -11.66 -32.13 -31.08
CA SER A 33 -10.46 -32.43 -31.88
C SER A 33 -10.07 -31.35 -32.90
N ASP A 34 -10.95 -30.42 -33.27
CA ASP A 34 -10.71 -29.42 -34.33
C ASP A 34 -9.88 -28.18 -33.90
N VAL A 35 -8.92 -28.37 -32.99
CA VAL A 35 -7.84 -27.39 -32.72
C VAL A 35 -6.48 -28.07 -32.88
N LEU A 36 -6.01 -28.12 -34.12
CA LEU A 36 -4.63 -28.49 -34.46
C LEU A 36 -3.64 -27.45 -33.90
N ASP A 37 -3.08 -27.73 -32.72
CA ASP A 37 -1.89 -27.02 -32.24
C ASP A 37 -0.65 -27.52 -33.01
N ASN A 38 -0.13 -26.69 -33.90
CA ASN A 38 1.01 -27.03 -34.76
C ASN A 38 2.37 -26.94 -34.04
N ASN A 39 2.40 -26.81 -32.70
CA ASN A 39 3.64 -26.66 -31.93
C ASN A 39 4.07 -27.97 -31.24
N LEU A 40 4.96 -28.69 -31.93
CA LEU A 40 5.62 -29.94 -31.54
C LEU A 40 4.71 -31.17 -31.44
N THR A 41 4.97 -32.15 -32.31
CA THR A 41 4.65 -33.55 -32.06
C THR A 41 5.42 -34.00 -30.81
N VAL A 42 4.70 -34.24 -29.72
CA VAL A 42 5.27 -34.83 -28.50
C VAL A 42 5.40 -36.33 -28.72
N ASP A 43 6.61 -36.87 -28.63
CA ASP A 43 6.84 -38.32 -28.76
C ASP A 43 6.02 -39.09 -27.71
N GLU A 44 5.50 -40.26 -28.10
CA GLU A 44 4.61 -41.07 -27.25
C GLU A 44 5.26 -41.43 -25.90
N GLU A 45 6.57 -41.65 -25.86
CA GLU A 45 7.34 -41.87 -24.63
C GLU A 45 7.31 -40.66 -23.68
N PHE A 46 7.36 -39.43 -24.22
CA PHE A 46 7.31 -38.21 -23.43
C PHE A 46 5.88 -37.93 -22.94
N GLN A 47 4.88 -38.21 -23.78
CA GLN A 47 3.47 -38.14 -23.39
C GLN A 47 3.14 -39.18 -22.30
N HIS A 48 3.68 -40.40 -22.41
CA HIS A 48 3.61 -41.42 -21.37
C HIS A 48 4.27 -40.95 -20.07
N SER A 49 5.47 -40.36 -20.14
CA SER A 49 6.16 -39.80 -18.97
C SER A 49 5.39 -38.66 -18.29
N LEU A 50 4.74 -37.79 -19.08
CA LEU A 50 3.84 -36.75 -18.57
C LEU A 50 2.61 -37.36 -17.87
N ASN A 51 2.01 -38.39 -18.46
CA ASN A 51 0.85 -39.09 -17.90
C ASN A 51 1.18 -39.89 -16.64
N GLU A 52 2.31 -40.61 -16.59
CA GLU A 52 2.82 -41.23 -15.36
C GLU A 52 3.02 -40.20 -14.26
N ARG A 53 3.61 -39.04 -14.60
CA ARG A 53 3.84 -37.97 -13.64
C ARG A 53 2.55 -37.30 -13.18
N ALA A 54 1.54 -37.18 -14.05
CA ALA A 54 0.19 -36.76 -13.68
C ALA A 54 -0.49 -37.77 -12.74
N ASN A 55 -0.35 -39.07 -13.02
CA ASN A 55 -0.89 -40.14 -12.18
C ASN A 55 -0.21 -40.23 -10.80
N GLN A 56 1.08 -39.87 -10.70
CA GLN A 56 1.76 -39.71 -9.41
C GLN A 56 1.17 -38.56 -8.56
N PHE A 57 0.51 -37.56 -9.16
CA PHE A 57 -0.21 -36.52 -8.42
C PHE A 57 -1.63 -36.91 -8.01
N SER A 58 -2.30 -37.82 -8.74
CA SER A 58 -3.65 -38.30 -8.40
C SER A 58 -3.64 -39.44 -7.37
N ALA A 59 -2.61 -40.29 -7.35
CA ALA A 59 -2.48 -41.45 -6.46
C ALA A 59 -1.98 -41.14 -5.02
N ALA A 60 -2.28 -39.95 -4.48
CA ALA A 60 -1.76 -39.46 -3.20
C ALA A 60 -2.43 -40.10 -1.96
N GLY A 61 -2.36 -41.43 -1.83
CA GLY A 61 -2.96 -42.21 -0.75
C GLY A 61 -2.09 -43.33 -0.15
N SER A 62 -0.82 -43.44 -0.53
CA SER A 62 0.10 -44.49 -0.02
C SER A 62 1.35 -43.88 0.61
N GLU A 63 1.64 -44.26 1.86
CA GLU A 63 2.82 -43.84 2.61
C GLU A 63 4.06 -44.64 2.17
N GLY A 64 5.17 -43.98 1.84
CA GLY A 64 6.41 -44.71 1.51
C GLY A 64 7.60 -43.87 1.03
N ASN A 65 8.51 -43.56 1.95
CA ASN A 65 9.91 -43.12 1.77
C ASN A 65 10.46 -42.92 0.34
N SER A 66 10.79 -41.67 -0.02
CA SER A 66 12.03 -41.38 -0.74
C SER A 66 12.55 -39.96 -0.45
N ILE A 67 13.87 -39.80 -0.54
CA ILE A 67 14.59 -38.56 -0.22
C ILE A 67 14.59 -37.64 -1.45
N ASN A 68 14.28 -36.36 -1.25
CA ASN A 68 14.38 -35.26 -2.23
C ASN A 68 13.37 -35.23 -3.41
N THR A 69 12.07 -35.26 -3.14
CA THR A 69 11.08 -34.52 -3.95
C THR A 69 10.00 -33.89 -3.08
N THR A 70 9.38 -32.82 -3.58
CA THR A 70 8.32 -32.05 -2.90
C THR A 70 6.98 -32.78 -2.98
N SER A 71 6.82 -33.87 -2.24
CA SER A 71 5.49 -34.34 -1.85
C SER A 71 4.92 -33.34 -0.84
N PHE A 72 3.86 -32.63 -1.23
CA PHE A 72 3.03 -31.88 -0.30
C PHE A 72 1.93 -32.82 0.21
N PRO A 73 2.05 -33.45 1.40
CA PRO A 73 0.85 -33.71 2.16
C PRO A 73 0.24 -32.34 2.44
N SER A 74 -0.94 -32.08 1.87
CA SER A 74 -1.65 -30.81 2.04
C SER A 74 -2.24 -30.74 3.45
N ILE A 75 -1.36 -30.52 4.45
CA ILE A 75 -1.76 -30.07 5.78
C ILE A 75 -2.72 -28.89 5.55
N PRO A 76 -3.99 -28.99 5.99
CA PRO A 76 -4.99 -27.97 5.68
C PRO A 76 -4.54 -26.65 6.28
N LYS A 77 -4.08 -25.74 5.41
CA LYS A 77 -3.51 -24.46 5.82
C LYS A 77 -4.53 -23.70 6.67
N PRO A 78 -4.18 -23.21 7.86
CA PRO A 78 -5.10 -22.49 8.71
C PRO A 78 -5.74 -21.30 7.98
N LYS A 79 -7.08 -21.29 7.93
CA LYS A 79 -7.86 -20.15 7.44
C LYS A 79 -7.99 -19.12 8.56
N VAL A 80 -7.79 -17.84 8.20
CA VAL A 80 -7.98 -16.70 9.10
C VAL A 80 -9.02 -15.80 8.46
N ASP A 81 -10.21 -15.76 9.06
CA ASP A 81 -11.37 -14.99 8.61
C ASP A 81 -11.22 -13.51 8.99
N TYR A 82 -10.27 -12.84 8.34
CA TYR A 82 -9.95 -11.42 8.52
C TYR A 82 -10.02 -10.65 7.21
N GLN A 83 -10.82 -9.59 7.16
CA GLN A 83 -10.92 -8.67 6.03
C GLN A 83 -10.34 -7.30 6.42
N TYR A 84 -9.45 -6.77 5.58
CA TYR A 84 -8.88 -5.45 5.80
C TYR A 84 -9.83 -4.35 5.29
N ASN A 85 -10.40 -3.60 6.22
CA ASN A 85 -11.18 -2.37 6.04
C ASN A 85 -10.83 -1.36 7.14
N ASP A 86 -11.37 -0.15 7.05
CA ASP A 86 -11.27 0.92 8.06
C ASP A 86 -12.62 1.29 8.69
N ASP A 87 -13.65 0.46 8.45
CA ASP A 87 -15.00 0.52 9.02
C ASP A 87 -15.03 -0.16 10.41
N PHE A 88 -14.35 0.42 11.39
CA PHE A 88 -14.37 -0.07 12.78
C PHE A 88 -15.69 0.25 13.49
N SER A 89 -16.17 -0.65 14.35
CA SER A 89 -17.36 -0.39 15.15
C SER A 89 -17.12 0.73 16.17
N LEU A 90 -18.15 1.55 16.38
CA LEU A 90 -18.16 2.58 17.41
C LEU A 90 -17.80 2.00 18.80
N GLU A 91 -18.32 0.82 19.12
CA GLU A 91 -18.06 0.13 20.38
C GLU A 91 -16.56 -0.16 20.60
N ASN A 92 -15.85 -0.61 19.57
CA ASN A 92 -14.42 -0.92 19.66
C ASN A 92 -13.56 0.36 19.76
N GLU A 93 -13.86 1.39 18.95
CA GLU A 93 -13.08 2.63 18.96
C GLU A 93 -13.23 3.44 20.25
N LEU A 94 -14.44 3.51 20.81
CA LEU A 94 -14.67 4.16 22.11
C LEU A 94 -14.03 3.37 23.27
N ASN A 95 -13.94 2.05 23.14
CA ASN A 95 -13.29 1.18 24.12
C ASN A 95 -11.75 1.32 24.10
N ASP A 96 -11.15 1.40 22.91
CA ASP A 96 -9.70 1.54 22.71
C ASP A 96 -9.13 2.90 23.21
N TRP A 97 -9.98 3.92 23.34
CA TRP A 97 -9.57 5.25 23.80
C TRP A 97 -8.99 5.29 25.23
N PHE A 98 -9.48 4.44 26.13
CA PHE A 98 -9.16 4.51 27.57
C PHE A 98 -8.06 3.52 27.99
N THR A 99 -7.28 3.91 29.00
CA THR A 99 -6.52 2.97 29.85
C THR A 99 -7.32 2.64 31.12
N ALA A 100 -7.01 1.51 31.79
CA ALA A 100 -7.68 1.17 33.05
C ALA A 100 -7.50 2.26 34.14
N ASN A 101 -6.37 2.98 34.15
CA ASN A 101 -6.15 4.11 35.04
C ASN A 101 -7.04 5.32 34.75
N GLU A 102 -7.53 5.47 33.52
CA GLU A 102 -8.54 6.46 33.14
C GLU A 102 -9.96 5.95 33.46
N LEU A 103 -10.24 4.66 33.26
CA LEU A 103 -11.53 4.03 33.64
C LEU A 103 -11.80 4.06 35.15
N LYS A 104 -10.76 3.95 35.99
CA LYS A 104 -10.85 4.17 37.46
C LYS A 104 -11.41 5.55 37.84
N LYS A 105 -11.37 6.54 36.94
CA LYS A 105 -11.91 7.90 37.16
C LYS A 105 -13.39 8.04 36.81
N LEU A 106 -14.04 7.05 36.20
CA LEU A 106 -15.46 7.14 35.84
C LEU A 106 -16.39 7.49 37.04
N PRO A 107 -16.26 6.91 38.25
CA PRO A 107 -17.11 7.29 39.38
C PRO A 107 -17.03 8.78 39.74
N LEU A 108 -15.84 9.40 39.59
CA LEU A 108 -15.61 10.81 39.88
C LEU A 108 -16.45 11.73 38.97
N PHE A 109 -16.60 11.39 37.68
CA PHE A 109 -17.33 12.25 36.75
C PHE A 109 -18.82 12.33 37.12
N LYS A 110 -19.42 11.19 37.52
CA LYS A 110 -20.82 11.14 37.99
C LYS A 110 -20.99 11.87 39.33
N GLN A 111 -20.06 11.72 40.27
CA GLN A 111 -20.08 12.46 41.54
C GLN A 111 -20.00 13.98 41.35
N ILE A 112 -19.10 14.45 40.49
CA ILE A 112 -18.97 15.89 40.19
C ILE A 112 -20.22 16.41 39.48
N TYR A 113 -20.78 15.66 38.53
CA TYR A 113 -22.04 16.02 37.88
C TYR A 113 -23.19 16.19 38.87
N MET A 114 -23.37 15.24 39.79
CA MET A 114 -24.37 15.32 40.86
C MET A 114 -24.18 16.57 41.73
N ASN A 115 -22.93 16.88 42.12
CA ASN A 115 -22.62 18.04 42.96
C ASN A 115 -22.84 19.39 42.25
N VAL A 116 -22.61 19.47 40.93
CA VAL A 116 -22.71 20.72 40.16
C VAL A 116 -24.13 20.98 39.64
N ILE A 117 -24.82 19.96 39.16
CA ILE A 117 -26.14 20.07 38.53
C ILE A 117 -27.30 19.74 39.49
N ASN A 118 -27.01 19.07 40.61
CA ASN A 118 -28.00 18.63 41.61
C ASN A 118 -29.10 17.72 41.03
N VAL A 119 -28.75 16.92 40.02
CA VAL A 119 -29.61 15.92 39.37
C VAL A 119 -28.88 14.57 39.40
N PRO A 120 -29.56 13.45 39.75
CA PRO A 120 -28.90 12.15 39.92
C PRO A 120 -28.42 11.52 38.61
N ASP A 121 -29.11 11.77 37.49
CA ASP A 121 -28.73 11.26 36.18
C ASP A 121 -29.28 12.16 35.06
N PHE A 122 -28.46 12.44 34.03
CA PHE A 122 -28.86 13.25 32.88
C PHE A 122 -29.92 12.54 32.02
N GLY A 123 -29.91 11.21 31.99
CA GLY A 123 -30.88 10.40 31.23
C GLY A 123 -32.33 10.47 31.75
N LEU A 124 -32.54 10.99 32.96
CA LEU A 124 -33.87 11.16 33.57
C LEU A 124 -34.55 12.49 33.21
N LEU A 125 -33.78 13.45 32.68
CA LEU A 125 -34.27 14.78 32.30
C LEU A 125 -35.05 14.74 30.98
N ARG A 126 -36.01 15.65 30.80
CA ARG A 126 -36.67 15.86 29.50
C ARG A 126 -35.71 16.53 28.53
N GLU A 127 -35.88 16.33 27.22
CA GLU A 127 -34.97 16.84 26.18
C GLU A 127 -34.75 18.36 26.26
N TYR A 128 -35.80 19.12 26.58
CA TYR A 128 -35.71 20.57 26.82
C TYR A 128 -34.85 20.95 28.04
N GLU A 129 -34.87 20.12 29.08
CA GLU A 129 -34.06 20.31 30.30
C GLU A 129 -32.61 19.88 30.05
N GLN A 130 -32.39 18.79 29.31
CA GLN A 130 -31.09 18.34 28.82
C GLN A 130 -30.38 19.45 28.01
N SER A 131 -31.09 20.05 27.06
CA SER A 131 -30.58 21.19 26.27
C SER A 131 -30.23 22.40 27.13
N LYS A 132 -31.06 22.73 28.14
CA LYS A 132 -30.74 23.81 29.09
C LYS A 132 -29.49 23.53 29.92
N VAL A 133 -29.35 22.31 30.44
CA VAL A 133 -28.17 21.90 31.22
C VAL A 133 -26.90 22.02 30.37
N VAL A 134 -26.93 21.56 29.12
CA VAL A 134 -25.79 21.70 28.20
C VAL A 134 -25.49 23.18 27.90
N GLN A 135 -26.49 24.01 27.63
CA GLN A 135 -26.27 25.46 27.40
C GLN A 135 -25.70 26.19 28.62
N LEU A 136 -26.06 25.79 29.84
CA LEU A 136 -25.46 26.33 31.07
C LEU A 136 -24.00 25.87 31.20
N LEU A 137 -23.73 24.57 31.05
CA LEU A 137 -22.36 24.02 31.09
C LEU A 137 -21.46 24.69 30.04
N LEU A 138 -21.93 24.89 28.80
CA LEU A 138 -21.15 25.54 27.74
C LEU A 138 -20.78 27.00 28.04
N LYS A 139 -21.63 27.74 28.76
CA LYS A 139 -21.31 29.10 29.24
C LYS A 139 -20.27 29.08 30.35
N GLU A 140 -20.35 28.11 31.26
CA GLU A 140 -19.40 27.96 32.36
C GLU A 140 -18.02 27.44 31.89
N VAL A 141 -17.96 26.60 30.85
CA VAL A 141 -16.71 26.12 30.22
C VAL A 141 -15.83 27.26 29.69
N GLN A 142 -16.40 28.40 29.33
CA GLN A 142 -15.65 29.54 28.77
C GLN A 142 -14.91 30.38 29.84
N LYS A 143 -15.09 30.07 31.13
CA LYS A 143 -14.41 30.74 32.25
C LYS A 143 -13.02 30.12 32.52
N ASP A 144 -12.23 30.76 33.39
CA ASP A 144 -10.80 30.42 33.56
C ASP A 144 -10.50 29.03 34.15
N GLU A 145 -11.44 28.39 34.85
CA GLU A 145 -11.27 27.05 35.44
C GLU A 145 -12.32 26.04 34.93
N PRO A 146 -12.17 25.50 33.70
CA PRO A 146 -13.19 24.64 33.08
C PRO A 146 -13.26 23.21 33.64
N LEU A 147 -12.39 22.82 34.57
CA LEU A 147 -12.16 21.40 34.93
C LEU A 147 -13.43 20.68 35.43
N ASN A 148 -14.14 21.25 36.41
CA ASN A 148 -15.37 20.64 36.95
C ASN A 148 -16.49 20.56 35.89
N VAL A 149 -16.56 21.56 35.03
CA VAL A 149 -17.54 21.64 33.95
C VAL A 149 -17.23 20.62 32.84
N LEU A 150 -15.95 20.42 32.52
CA LEU A 150 -15.48 19.38 31.60
C LEU A 150 -15.73 17.97 32.16
N TYR A 151 -15.62 17.72 33.47
CA TYR A 151 -16.05 16.44 34.05
C TYR A 151 -17.55 16.20 33.85
N CYS A 152 -18.40 17.23 34.02
CA CYS A 152 -19.84 17.13 33.78
C CYS A 152 -20.15 16.83 32.30
N ILE A 153 -19.53 17.53 31.37
CA ILE A 153 -19.72 17.30 29.92
C ILE A 153 -19.17 15.94 29.50
N THR A 154 -18.04 15.50 30.07
CA THR A 154 -17.49 14.17 29.81
C THR A 154 -18.47 13.09 30.27
N TYR A 155 -19.08 13.22 31.45
CA TYR A 155 -20.13 12.30 31.90
C TYR A 155 -21.32 12.23 30.93
N ILE A 156 -21.78 13.38 30.41
CA ILE A 156 -22.86 13.46 29.41
C ILE A 156 -22.42 12.79 28.09
N SER A 157 -21.24 13.13 27.56
CA SER A 157 -20.68 12.59 26.31
C SER A 157 -20.44 11.07 26.37
N LEU A 158 -20.10 10.52 27.54
CA LEU A 158 -20.02 9.08 27.81
C LEU A 158 -21.40 8.41 27.96
N GLY A 159 -22.48 9.07 27.53
CA GLY A 159 -23.84 8.54 27.52
C GLY A 159 -24.53 8.55 28.88
N ALA A 160 -24.06 9.35 29.85
CA ALA A 160 -24.60 9.39 31.21
C ALA A 160 -24.77 7.99 31.84
N TYR A 161 -23.67 7.23 31.92
CA TYR A 161 -23.71 5.83 32.34
C TYR A 161 -24.29 5.63 33.76
N GLY A 162 -24.84 4.43 33.95
CA GLY A 162 -25.44 3.96 35.20
C GLY A 162 -26.97 3.93 35.23
N ALA A 163 -27.67 4.32 34.17
CA ALA A 163 -29.13 4.15 34.03
C ALA A 163 -29.54 3.12 32.96
N HIS A 164 -28.58 2.53 32.25
CA HIS A 164 -28.82 1.67 31.09
C HIS A 164 -29.00 0.20 31.47
N LYS A 165 -29.91 -0.48 30.75
CA LYS A 165 -30.23 -1.91 30.93
C LYS A 165 -29.38 -2.85 30.08
N ASN A 166 -29.01 -2.41 28.87
CA ASN A 166 -28.27 -3.18 27.87
C ASN A 166 -27.21 -2.30 27.19
N LEU A 167 -26.21 -2.91 26.56
CA LEU A 167 -25.15 -2.21 25.81
C LEU A 167 -25.70 -1.31 24.69
N SER A 168 -26.62 -1.82 23.87
CA SER A 168 -27.21 -1.08 22.75
C SER A 168 -27.84 0.25 23.19
N HIS A 169 -28.61 0.24 24.28
CA HIS A 169 -29.22 1.44 24.85
C HIS A 169 -28.17 2.44 25.40
N HIS A 170 -27.04 1.95 25.91
CA HIS A 170 -25.93 2.83 26.30
C HIS A 170 -25.28 3.46 25.06
N VAL A 171 -25.02 2.69 24.01
CA VAL A 171 -24.48 3.19 22.73
C VAL A 171 -25.42 4.22 22.09
N GLU A 172 -26.74 3.97 22.09
CA GLU A 172 -27.76 4.93 21.63
C GLU A 172 -27.75 6.22 22.48
N SER A 173 -27.62 6.10 23.80
CA SER A 173 -27.50 7.27 24.69
C SER A 173 -26.21 8.06 24.44
N VAL A 174 -25.08 7.39 24.14
CA VAL A 174 -23.83 8.05 23.72
C VAL A 174 -24.06 8.84 22.43
N LYS A 175 -24.68 8.23 21.40
CA LYS A 175 -24.99 8.93 20.14
C LYS A 175 -25.91 10.14 20.36
N LYS A 176 -27.01 9.97 21.10
CA LYS A 176 -27.97 11.05 21.40
C LYS A 176 -27.32 12.21 22.14
N ASN A 177 -26.54 11.93 23.18
CA ASN A 177 -25.90 12.97 23.98
C ASN A 177 -24.84 13.73 23.19
N ASN A 178 -24.04 13.03 22.37
CA ASN A 178 -23.03 13.71 21.53
C ASN A 178 -23.67 14.53 20.41
N ARG A 179 -24.79 14.08 19.81
CA ARG A 179 -25.57 14.90 18.88
C ARG A 179 -26.11 16.18 19.52
N LEU A 180 -26.65 16.09 20.74
CA LEU A 180 -27.12 17.27 21.48
C LEU A 180 -25.96 18.24 21.80
N LEU A 181 -24.75 17.71 22.04
CA LEU A 181 -23.55 18.53 22.21
C LEU A 181 -23.10 19.19 20.89
N SER A 182 -23.16 18.50 19.73
CA SER A 182 -22.80 19.09 18.43
C SER A 182 -23.80 20.17 17.98
N GLU A 183 -25.10 19.96 18.19
CA GLU A 183 -26.15 20.96 17.93
C GLU A 183 -25.97 22.27 18.73
N ASN A 184 -25.23 22.25 19.85
CA ASN A 184 -24.91 23.43 20.66
C ASN A 184 -23.51 24.02 20.39
N ASN A 185 -22.88 23.72 19.25
CA ASN A 185 -21.61 24.31 18.78
C ASN A 185 -20.43 24.16 19.77
N ILE A 186 -20.32 23.00 20.41
CA ILE A 186 -19.23 22.72 21.36
C ILE A 186 -17.83 22.64 20.71
N THR A 187 -17.75 22.26 19.43
CA THR A 187 -16.49 21.90 18.74
C THR A 187 -15.44 23.02 18.76
N PRO A 188 -15.74 24.28 18.39
CA PRO A 188 -14.73 25.35 18.39
C PRO A 188 -14.28 25.73 19.81
N ILE A 189 -15.14 25.53 20.83
CA ILE A 189 -14.81 25.75 22.23
C ILE A 189 -13.80 24.69 22.69
N LEU A 190 -14.04 23.40 22.37
CA LEU A 190 -13.12 22.32 22.68
C LEU A 190 -11.76 22.51 22.00
N ILE A 191 -11.73 22.88 20.72
CA ILE A 191 -10.48 23.10 19.97
C ILE A 191 -9.64 24.20 20.65
N LYS A 192 -10.26 25.33 21.04
CA LYS A 192 -9.58 26.42 21.76
C LYS A 192 -9.04 25.96 23.12
N ILE A 193 -9.79 25.13 23.86
CA ILE A 193 -9.37 24.57 25.15
C ILE A 193 -8.23 23.56 24.98
N ILE A 194 -8.33 22.66 24.01
CA ILE A 194 -7.27 21.71 23.65
C ILE A 194 -5.98 22.48 23.37
N THR A 195 -6.03 23.48 22.49
CA THR A 195 -4.87 24.31 22.13
C THR A 195 -4.28 25.07 23.32
N LYS A 196 -5.11 25.78 24.12
CA LYS A 196 -4.65 26.47 25.33
C LYS A 196 -4.04 25.50 26.35
N SER A 197 -4.65 24.32 26.53
CA SER A 197 -4.17 23.31 27.49
C SER A 197 -2.88 22.62 27.05
N PHE A 198 -2.67 22.43 25.74
CA PHE A 198 -1.42 21.88 25.20
C PHE A 198 -0.23 22.80 25.47
N TYR A 199 -0.33 24.09 25.11
CA TYR A 199 0.74 25.06 25.37
C TYR A 199 1.00 25.23 26.88
N ASN A 200 -0.05 25.35 27.70
CA ASN A 200 0.12 25.47 29.15
C ASN A 200 0.73 24.20 29.80
N ALA A 201 0.44 23.00 29.26
CA ALA A 201 1.04 21.75 29.73
C ALA A 201 2.51 21.58 29.33
N LYS A 202 2.95 22.27 28.26
CA LYS A 202 4.36 22.36 27.84
C LYS A 202 5.16 23.32 28.73
N GLU A 203 4.61 24.50 29.04
CA GLU A 203 5.34 25.55 29.77
C GLU A 203 5.35 25.36 31.30
N SER A 204 4.25 24.87 31.90
CA SER A 204 4.13 24.80 33.36
C SER A 204 4.63 23.49 33.96
N LYS A 205 5.75 23.56 34.70
CA LYS A 205 6.26 22.41 35.48
C LYS A 205 5.32 22.03 36.64
N ASP A 206 4.77 23.03 37.34
CA ASP A 206 3.96 22.78 38.55
C ASP A 206 2.48 22.46 38.25
N LYS A 207 1.88 23.10 37.23
CA LYS A 207 0.48 22.88 36.84
C LYS A 207 0.30 21.92 35.65
N GLY A 208 1.37 21.27 35.19
CA GLY A 208 1.33 20.36 34.02
C GLY A 208 0.31 19.22 34.15
N SER A 209 0.12 18.66 35.34
CA SER A 209 -0.90 17.61 35.59
C SER A 209 -2.35 18.14 35.47
N PHE A 210 -2.61 19.37 35.91
CA PHE A 210 -3.93 20.01 35.77
C PHE A 210 -4.27 20.23 34.29
N HIS A 211 -3.35 20.82 33.52
CA HIS A 211 -3.54 21.02 32.08
C HIS A 211 -3.58 19.70 31.29
N SER A 212 -2.83 18.67 31.68
CA SER A 212 -2.95 17.31 31.12
C SER A 212 -4.35 16.70 31.31
N ASN A 213 -4.98 16.90 32.47
CA ASN A 213 -6.34 16.42 32.69
C ASN A 213 -7.37 17.21 31.87
N ILE A 214 -7.21 18.53 31.74
CA ILE A 214 -8.05 19.34 30.84
C ILE A 214 -7.91 18.85 29.39
N LEU A 215 -6.68 18.72 28.89
CA LEU A 215 -6.36 18.23 27.55
C LEU A 215 -7.01 16.87 27.28
N PHE A 216 -6.92 15.94 28.24
CA PHE A 216 -7.53 14.62 28.14
C PHE A 216 -9.07 14.68 28.06
N LEU A 217 -9.73 15.42 28.95
CA LEU A 217 -11.20 15.52 28.97
C LEU A 217 -11.72 16.16 27.69
N SER A 218 -11.13 17.29 27.26
CA SER A 218 -11.55 17.97 26.03
C SER A 218 -11.28 17.14 24.78
N SER A 219 -10.15 16.42 24.72
CA SER A 219 -9.85 15.48 23.63
C SER A 219 -10.79 14.27 23.64
N THR A 220 -11.22 13.79 24.82
CA THR A 220 -12.17 12.68 24.96
C THR A 220 -13.54 13.06 24.43
N ILE A 221 -14.07 14.23 24.81
CA ILE A 221 -15.36 14.73 24.30
C ILE A 221 -15.29 14.89 22.78
N LEU A 222 -14.21 15.47 22.25
CA LEU A 222 -14.03 15.66 20.80
C LEU A 222 -13.87 14.34 20.03
N PHE A 223 -13.16 13.35 20.60
CA PHE A 223 -13.04 12.01 20.02
C PHE A 223 -14.41 11.30 19.97
N PHE A 224 -15.18 11.35 21.06
CA PHE A 224 -16.53 10.78 21.13
C PHE A 224 -17.48 11.43 20.12
N LEU A 225 -17.45 12.75 19.98
CA LEU A 225 -18.19 13.49 18.94
C LEU A 225 -17.84 12.97 17.54
N ILE A 226 -16.56 12.99 17.17
CA ILE A 226 -16.09 12.56 15.83
C ILE A 226 -16.47 11.10 15.54
N CYS A 227 -16.31 10.20 16.51
CA CYS A 227 -16.69 8.80 16.34
C CYS A 227 -18.21 8.60 16.18
N CYS A 228 -19.05 9.37 16.87
CA CYS A 228 -20.50 9.30 16.69
C CYS A 228 -20.96 9.82 15.32
N GLU A 229 -20.37 10.92 14.85
CA GLU A 229 -20.66 11.51 13.53
C GLU A 229 -20.15 10.60 12.38
N LEU A 230 -19.00 9.93 12.55
CA LEU A 230 -18.52 8.90 11.62
C LEU A 230 -19.48 7.71 11.48
N ASP A 231 -20.07 7.26 12.60
CA ASP A 231 -20.99 6.12 12.62
C ASP A 231 -22.38 6.47 12.06
N SER A 232 -22.85 7.72 12.23
CA SER A 232 -24.13 8.18 11.66
C SER A 232 -24.12 8.27 10.12
N LYS A 233 -22.93 8.51 9.52
CA LYS A 233 -22.72 8.72 8.08
C LYS A 233 -23.48 9.91 7.48
N ASP A 234 -23.88 10.87 8.32
CA ASP A 234 -24.54 12.11 7.87
C ASP A 234 -23.56 12.99 7.09
N GLN A 235 -23.89 13.29 5.81
CA GLN A 235 -22.99 14.02 4.89
C GLN A 235 -22.90 15.54 5.16
N CYS A 236 -23.73 16.07 6.05
CA CYS A 236 -23.84 17.49 6.37
C CYS A 236 -23.85 17.70 7.90
N SER A 237 -22.74 17.37 8.56
CA SER A 237 -22.55 17.58 9.99
C SER A 237 -21.89 18.94 10.27
N PRO A 238 -22.45 19.79 11.16
CA PRO A 238 -21.85 21.10 11.48
C PRO A 238 -20.48 20.96 12.16
N VAL A 239 -20.21 19.80 12.79
CA VAL A 239 -18.91 19.44 13.37
C VAL A 239 -17.81 19.42 12.32
N LEU A 240 -18.12 18.96 11.10
CA LEU A 240 -17.15 18.86 10.01
C LEU A 240 -16.71 20.26 9.56
N ASP A 241 -17.66 21.15 9.31
CA ASP A 241 -17.38 22.53 8.90
C ASP A 241 -16.62 23.28 10.01
N GLN A 242 -17.01 23.09 11.28
CA GLN A 242 -16.31 23.67 12.44
C GLN A 242 -14.86 23.17 12.60
N LEU A 243 -14.57 21.91 12.27
CA LEU A 243 -13.22 21.36 12.29
C LEU A 243 -12.35 21.89 11.13
N GLU A 244 -12.97 22.14 9.96
CA GLU A 244 -12.32 22.73 8.79
C GLU A 244 -12.02 24.22 9.01
N GLU A 245 -12.97 25.00 9.53
CA GLU A 245 -12.79 26.42 9.88
C GLU A 245 -11.67 26.67 10.92
N GLN A 246 -11.55 25.77 11.92
CA GLN A 246 -10.52 25.89 12.96
C GLN A 246 -9.18 25.23 12.57
N ASP A 247 -9.05 24.69 11.35
CA ASP A 247 -7.83 24.06 10.82
C ASP A 247 -7.22 22.98 11.76
N PHE A 248 -8.10 22.25 12.47
CA PHE A 248 -7.70 21.44 13.62
C PHE A 248 -6.75 20.30 13.25
N LEU A 249 -6.89 19.76 12.03
CA LEU A 249 -6.01 18.69 11.53
C LEU A 249 -4.54 19.14 11.47
N ASN A 250 -4.26 20.37 11.05
CA ASN A 250 -2.90 20.92 11.02
C ASN A 250 -2.41 21.26 12.43
N THR A 251 -3.31 21.73 13.32
CA THR A 251 -2.99 21.96 14.73
C THR A 251 -2.50 20.67 15.43
N LEU A 252 -3.14 19.53 15.15
CA LEU A 252 -2.71 18.23 15.67
C LEU A 252 -1.33 17.79 15.13
N VAL A 253 -1.00 18.07 13.86
CA VAL A 253 0.36 17.78 13.34
C VAL A 253 1.41 18.64 14.05
N ILE A 254 1.12 19.92 14.30
CA ILE A 254 2.01 20.81 15.05
C ILE A 254 2.21 20.29 16.48
N PHE A 255 1.19 19.77 17.15
CA PHE A 255 1.36 19.13 18.47
C PHE A 255 2.24 17.88 18.44
N ILE A 256 2.18 17.10 17.36
CA ILE A 256 3.04 15.91 17.17
C ILE A 256 4.51 16.33 16.92
N ASP A 257 4.75 17.40 16.16
CA ASP A 257 6.08 18.00 16.00
C ASP A 257 6.61 18.55 17.33
N GLU A 258 5.82 19.34 18.05
CA GLU A 258 6.19 19.87 19.36
C GLU A 258 6.49 18.77 20.39
N TRP A 259 5.75 17.66 20.35
CA TRP A 259 6.00 16.49 21.20
C TRP A 259 7.30 15.75 20.83
N ARG A 260 7.67 15.69 19.54
CA ARG A 260 8.96 15.10 19.09
C ARG A 260 10.15 15.78 19.77
N TRP A 261 10.10 17.10 19.90
CA TRP A 261 11.17 17.89 20.50
C TRP A 261 11.03 18.02 22.03
N ASN A 262 9.80 17.93 22.58
CA ASN A 262 9.50 18.08 24.00
C ASN A 262 8.64 16.90 24.52
N SER A 263 9.24 15.72 24.64
CA SER A 263 8.55 14.46 24.96
C SER A 263 8.13 14.33 26.44
N LEU A 264 7.19 15.17 26.88
CA LEU A 264 6.61 15.12 28.23
C LEU A 264 5.51 14.04 28.33
N PRO A 265 5.54 13.14 29.34
CA PRO A 265 4.48 12.14 29.55
C PRO A 265 3.08 12.74 29.72
N ASN A 266 3.01 13.96 30.28
CA ASN A 266 1.77 14.72 30.51
C ASN A 266 0.99 15.03 29.22
N LEU A 267 1.62 15.00 28.05
CA LEU A 267 1.01 15.35 26.75
C LEU A 267 0.20 14.20 26.12
N ARG A 268 0.21 12.99 26.71
CA ARG A 268 -0.61 11.81 26.34
C ARG A 268 -0.69 11.56 24.82
N ILE A 269 0.47 11.50 24.16
CA ILE A 269 0.61 11.40 22.70
C ILE A 269 -0.27 10.31 22.04
N ARG A 270 -0.51 9.17 22.70
CA ARG A 270 -1.46 8.12 22.25
C ARG A 270 -2.83 8.70 21.87
N ASN A 271 -3.41 9.53 22.75
CA ASN A 271 -4.73 10.09 22.58
C ASN A 271 -4.74 11.16 21.47
N ILE A 272 -3.65 11.91 21.30
CA ILE A 272 -3.45 12.86 20.19
C ILE A 272 -3.34 12.11 18.84
N ILE A 273 -2.62 10.99 18.78
CA ILE A 273 -2.49 10.14 17.59
C ILE A 273 -3.84 9.50 17.22
N ALA A 274 -4.57 8.95 18.20
CA ALA A 274 -5.91 8.39 17.98
C ALA A 274 -6.92 9.46 17.51
N LEU A 275 -6.88 10.65 18.12
CA LEU A 275 -7.69 11.80 17.69
C LEU A 275 -7.32 12.23 16.27
N PHE A 276 -6.03 12.35 15.93
CA PHE A 276 -5.60 12.67 14.57
C PHE A 276 -6.07 11.64 13.54
N ALA A 277 -5.98 10.34 13.84
CA ALA A 277 -6.45 9.28 12.96
C ALA A 277 -7.94 9.45 12.61
N LYS A 278 -8.80 9.70 13.62
CA LYS A 278 -10.24 9.87 13.42
C LYS A 278 -10.63 11.24 12.86
N THR A 279 -9.94 12.32 13.24
CA THR A 279 -10.11 13.64 12.61
C THR A 279 -9.75 13.60 11.12
N PHE A 280 -8.66 12.91 10.73
CA PHE A 280 -8.31 12.74 9.33
C PHE A 280 -9.37 11.90 8.59
N GLN A 281 -9.78 10.76 9.16
CA GLN A 281 -10.82 9.89 8.60
C GLN A 281 -12.16 10.64 8.41
N PHE A 282 -12.53 11.53 9.34
CA PHE A 282 -13.78 12.30 9.29
C PHE A 282 -13.75 13.47 8.29
N LEU A 283 -12.66 14.26 8.28
CA LEU A 283 -12.56 15.41 7.37
C LEU A 283 -12.36 14.99 5.91
N ILE A 284 -11.50 13.99 5.67
CA ILE A 284 -11.04 13.61 4.33
C ILE A 284 -11.71 12.33 3.83
N GLY A 285 -12.07 11.39 4.70
CA GLY A 285 -12.76 10.15 4.33
C GLY A 285 -11.87 8.89 4.39
N GLY A 286 -12.52 7.73 4.38
CA GLY A 286 -11.88 6.42 4.51
C GLY A 286 -11.32 5.86 3.20
N LEU A 287 -10.90 4.60 3.22
CA LEU A 287 -10.38 3.89 2.04
C LEU A 287 -11.41 3.75 0.91
N ASN A 288 -12.69 3.61 1.28
CA ASN A 288 -13.82 3.50 0.37
C ASN A 288 -14.07 4.84 -0.37
N ASP A 289 -14.13 5.95 0.36
CA ASP A 289 -14.34 7.29 -0.21
C ASP A 289 -13.16 7.71 -1.09
N ARG A 290 -11.95 7.36 -0.66
CA ARG A 290 -10.74 7.50 -1.48
C ARG A 290 -10.81 6.73 -2.81
N SER A 291 -11.53 5.61 -2.87
CA SER A 291 -11.75 4.94 -4.17
C SER A 291 -12.68 5.77 -5.05
N LYS A 292 -13.83 6.22 -4.51
CA LYS A 292 -14.80 7.07 -5.23
C LYS A 292 -14.13 8.32 -5.80
N SER A 293 -13.41 9.08 -4.97
CA SER A 293 -12.68 10.28 -5.38
C SER A 293 -11.63 10.00 -6.46
N LYS A 294 -10.92 8.86 -6.34
CA LYS A 294 -9.94 8.45 -7.36
C LYS A 294 -10.61 8.10 -8.68
N ASP A 295 -11.67 7.31 -8.65
CA ASP A 295 -12.35 6.84 -9.85
C ASP A 295 -13.03 8.02 -10.59
N TYR A 296 -13.57 8.99 -9.85
CA TYR A 296 -14.00 10.30 -10.38
C TYR A 296 -12.85 11.07 -11.04
N THR A 297 -11.71 11.24 -10.35
CA THR A 297 -10.53 11.95 -10.87
C THR A 297 -9.98 11.29 -12.14
N CYS A 298 -9.92 9.96 -12.17
CA CYS A 298 -9.55 9.21 -13.37
C CYS A 298 -10.49 9.50 -14.54
N ALA A 299 -11.81 9.47 -14.31
CA ALA A 299 -12.80 9.76 -15.35
C ALA A 299 -12.64 11.19 -15.93
N GLN A 300 -12.39 12.18 -15.07
CA GLN A 300 -12.17 13.57 -15.48
C GLN A 300 -10.96 13.73 -16.43
N PHE A 301 -9.86 12.99 -16.21
CA PHE A 301 -8.66 13.03 -17.05
C PHE A 301 -8.66 12.00 -18.19
N GLY A 302 -9.83 11.42 -18.53
CA GLY A 302 -9.99 10.43 -19.59
C GLY A 302 -9.27 9.10 -19.33
N ILE A 303 -9.02 8.76 -18.06
CA ILE A 303 -8.24 7.59 -17.65
C ILE A 303 -9.18 6.41 -17.39
N SER A 304 -9.34 5.56 -18.40
CA SER A 304 -10.11 4.31 -18.29
C SER A 304 -9.29 3.20 -17.62
N LYS A 305 -9.93 2.46 -16.71
CA LYS A 305 -9.37 1.27 -16.06
C LYS A 305 -9.92 0.02 -16.77
N GLU A 306 -9.06 -0.94 -17.11
CA GLU A 306 -9.56 -2.21 -17.66
C GLU A 306 -10.35 -2.96 -16.58
N GLN A 307 -11.61 -3.27 -16.86
CA GLN A 307 -12.49 -3.97 -15.93
C GLN A 307 -12.36 -5.49 -16.07
N ASN A 308 -12.02 -5.99 -17.27
CA ASN A 308 -11.95 -7.42 -17.52
C ASN A 308 -10.72 -8.04 -16.82
N PRO A 309 -10.90 -9.05 -15.92
CA PRO A 309 -9.80 -9.66 -15.21
C PRO A 309 -8.85 -10.43 -16.16
N SER A 310 -9.39 -11.05 -17.22
CA SER A 310 -8.68 -11.84 -18.22
C SER A 310 -7.78 -11.04 -19.18
N LYS A 311 -8.03 -9.73 -19.38
CA LYS A 311 -7.20 -8.91 -20.27
C LYS A 311 -5.92 -8.45 -19.56
N LEU A 312 -4.76 -8.83 -20.11
CA LEU A 312 -3.45 -8.38 -19.66
C LEU A 312 -3.18 -6.95 -20.12
N THR A 313 -2.61 -6.11 -19.26
CA THR A 313 -2.30 -4.70 -19.57
C THR A 313 -0.80 -4.48 -19.73
N THR A 314 -0.41 -3.43 -20.46
CA THR A 314 0.98 -2.98 -20.59
C THR A 314 1.13 -1.51 -20.19
N THR A 315 2.34 -1.09 -19.81
CA THR A 315 2.63 0.32 -19.51
C THR A 315 3.07 1.07 -20.78
N PRO A 316 2.91 2.41 -20.85
CA PRO A 316 3.40 3.18 -21.99
C PRO A 316 4.92 3.06 -22.21
N LEU A 317 5.69 2.92 -21.12
CA LEU A 317 7.14 2.71 -21.19
C LEU A 317 7.48 1.32 -21.74
N ASP A 318 6.77 0.28 -21.29
CA ASP A 318 6.96 -1.08 -21.81
C ASP A 318 6.61 -1.20 -23.30
N TYR A 319 5.57 -0.46 -23.73
CA TYR A 319 5.17 -0.37 -25.13
C TYR A 319 6.16 0.43 -25.97
N TYR A 320 6.63 1.59 -25.50
CA TYR A 320 7.71 2.34 -26.16
C TYR A 320 8.94 1.46 -26.38
N VAL A 321 9.43 0.80 -25.33
CA VAL A 321 10.59 -0.09 -25.41
C VAL A 321 10.34 -1.24 -26.41
N PHE A 322 9.15 -1.83 -26.41
CA PHE A 322 8.78 -2.88 -27.37
C PHE A 322 8.69 -2.37 -28.82
N ARG A 323 8.22 -1.14 -29.02
CA ARG A 323 8.17 -0.45 -30.32
C ARG A 323 9.58 -0.21 -30.87
N GLU A 324 10.50 0.31 -30.06
CA GLU A 324 11.89 0.51 -30.48
C GLU A 324 12.59 -0.85 -30.76
N ASP A 325 12.38 -1.86 -29.89
CA ASP A 325 12.88 -3.23 -30.10
C ASP A 325 12.36 -3.89 -31.40
N ILE A 326 11.22 -3.42 -31.94
CA ILE A 326 10.64 -3.84 -33.23
C ILE A 326 11.18 -3.02 -34.38
N LEU A 327 11.25 -1.68 -34.25
CA LEU A 327 11.76 -0.79 -35.29
C LEU A 327 13.21 -1.09 -35.67
N ALA A 328 14.04 -1.39 -34.66
CA ALA A 328 15.42 -1.82 -34.88
C ALA A 328 15.53 -3.11 -35.73
N ARG A 329 14.54 -4.01 -35.63
CA ARG A 329 14.49 -5.29 -36.36
C ARG A 329 13.76 -5.22 -37.71
N TYR A 330 12.71 -4.42 -37.79
CA TYR A 330 11.82 -4.28 -38.94
C TYR A 330 11.60 -2.79 -39.24
N PRO A 331 12.55 -2.10 -39.89
CA PRO A 331 12.46 -0.65 -40.15
C PRO A 331 11.27 -0.25 -41.05
N THR A 332 10.72 -1.19 -41.82
CA THR A 332 9.51 -1.01 -42.64
C THR A 332 8.22 -1.10 -41.82
N SER A 333 8.27 -1.63 -40.59
CA SER A 333 7.13 -1.65 -39.68
C SER A 333 6.92 -0.26 -39.10
N ILE A 334 5.72 0.30 -39.23
CA ILE A 334 5.35 1.56 -38.56
C ILE A 334 4.30 1.24 -37.50
N PRO A 335 4.71 0.74 -36.32
CA PRO A 335 3.78 0.48 -35.21
C PRO A 335 3.18 1.79 -34.70
N VAL A 336 1.97 1.69 -34.14
CA VAL A 336 1.21 2.80 -33.55
C VAL A 336 2.11 3.64 -32.63
N PRO A 337 2.08 4.99 -32.73
CA PRO A 337 2.93 5.83 -31.88
C PRO A 337 2.61 5.62 -30.40
N SER A 338 3.66 5.52 -29.59
CA SER A 338 3.53 5.46 -28.12
C SER A 338 3.08 6.81 -27.56
N THR A 339 2.35 6.78 -26.45
CA THR A 339 1.97 7.99 -25.70
C THR A 339 3.04 8.49 -24.71
N LEU A 340 4.25 7.92 -24.75
CA LEU A 340 5.39 8.39 -23.96
C LEU A 340 5.78 9.81 -24.42
N PRO A 341 6.00 10.79 -23.52
CA PRO A 341 6.47 12.12 -23.90
C PRO A 341 7.80 12.06 -24.65
N ALA A 342 7.99 12.97 -25.61
CA ALA A 342 9.22 13.05 -26.39
C ALA A 342 10.44 13.25 -25.47
N ASN A 343 11.41 12.35 -25.57
CA ASN A 343 12.69 12.50 -24.89
C ASN A 343 13.57 13.47 -25.70
N PHE A 344 13.64 14.71 -25.23
CA PHE A 344 14.61 15.68 -25.71
C PHE A 344 15.96 15.39 -25.07
N GLU A 345 16.88 14.78 -25.83
CA GLU A 345 18.18 14.36 -25.34
C GLU A 345 18.97 15.51 -24.70
N ASN A 346 19.21 15.40 -23.40
CA ASN A 346 20.24 16.15 -22.72
C ASN A 346 20.84 15.30 -21.61
N SER A 347 22.06 14.79 -21.83
CA SER A 347 22.79 13.93 -20.89
C SER A 347 23.22 14.63 -19.60
N SER A 348 23.10 15.96 -19.50
CA SER A 348 23.31 16.69 -18.25
C SER A 348 22.04 16.84 -17.38
N SER A 349 20.86 16.58 -17.93
CA SER A 349 19.59 16.80 -17.22
C SER A 349 19.28 15.68 -16.23
N LEU A 350 18.81 16.04 -15.02
CA LEU A 350 18.29 15.04 -14.08
C LEU A 350 17.00 14.35 -14.60
N SER A 351 16.29 14.98 -15.53
CA SER A 351 15.06 14.44 -16.12
C SER A 351 15.26 13.17 -16.97
N GLN A 352 16.51 12.85 -17.34
CA GLN A 352 16.87 11.62 -18.07
C GLN A 352 16.65 10.36 -17.23
N PHE A 353 16.80 10.44 -15.90
CA PHE A 353 16.61 9.29 -15.00
C PHE A 353 15.13 8.98 -14.74
N ILE A 354 14.18 9.78 -15.26
CA ILE A 354 12.75 9.55 -15.10
C ILE A 354 12.25 8.64 -16.22
N ASN A 355 11.77 7.44 -15.88
CA ASN A 355 11.24 6.46 -16.85
C ASN A 355 12.25 6.07 -17.96
N ILE A 356 13.47 5.65 -17.56
CA ILE A 356 14.52 5.19 -18.48
C ILE A 356 14.01 4.03 -19.34
N ALA A 357 14.05 4.20 -20.67
CA ALA A 357 13.69 3.16 -21.63
C ALA A 357 14.86 2.18 -21.83
N ARG A 358 14.69 0.91 -21.42
CA ARG A 358 15.70 -0.15 -21.56
C ARG A 358 15.39 -1.05 -22.77
N THR A 359 15.81 -0.59 -23.96
CA THR A 359 15.75 -1.37 -25.20
C THR A 359 16.82 -2.46 -25.23
N LEU A 360 16.65 -3.46 -26.09
CA LEU A 360 17.63 -4.55 -26.23
C LEU A 360 18.99 -4.07 -26.74
N ASP A 361 19.05 -2.93 -27.43
CA ASP A 361 20.28 -2.31 -27.91
C ASP A 361 21.14 -1.76 -26.76
N THR A 362 20.49 -1.27 -25.70
CA THR A 362 21.19 -0.84 -24.48
C THR A 362 21.72 -1.99 -23.63
N SER A 363 21.30 -3.24 -23.91
CA SER A 363 21.74 -4.40 -23.16
C SER A 363 23.15 -4.85 -23.56
N LYS A 364 24.08 -4.83 -22.60
CA LYS A 364 25.48 -5.26 -22.79
C LYS A 364 25.61 -6.65 -23.40
N SER A 365 24.71 -7.59 -23.06
CA SER A 365 24.76 -8.96 -23.57
C SER A 365 24.45 -9.03 -25.06
N ASN A 366 23.52 -8.20 -25.54
CA ASN A 366 23.16 -8.11 -26.95
C ASN A 366 24.19 -7.26 -27.74
N ALA A 367 24.68 -6.16 -27.16
CA ALA A 367 25.76 -5.36 -27.74
C ALA A 367 27.09 -6.12 -27.90
N ALA A 368 27.34 -7.15 -27.07
CA ALA A 368 28.49 -8.03 -27.19
C ALA A 368 28.34 -9.14 -28.26
N LEU A 369 27.15 -9.35 -28.82
CA LEU A 369 26.95 -10.31 -29.90
C LEU A 369 27.52 -9.76 -31.22
N PRO A 370 28.20 -10.58 -32.03
CA PRO A 370 28.76 -10.13 -33.29
C PRO A 370 27.68 -9.67 -34.26
N VAL A 371 28.05 -8.77 -35.18
CA VAL A 371 27.19 -8.36 -36.31
C VAL A 371 26.71 -9.61 -37.05
N PRO A 372 25.40 -9.77 -37.32
CA PRO A 372 24.89 -10.94 -38.02
C PRO A 372 25.56 -11.10 -39.39
N SER A 373 26.18 -12.25 -39.64
CA SER A 373 26.79 -12.55 -40.93
C SER A 373 25.70 -12.78 -41.97
N VAL A 374 25.43 -11.77 -42.79
CA VAL A 374 24.47 -11.85 -43.90
C VAL A 374 25.03 -12.81 -44.96
N HIS A 375 24.61 -14.08 -44.88
CA HIS A 375 24.81 -15.03 -45.97
C HIS A 375 23.84 -14.68 -47.11
N ILE A 376 24.24 -13.73 -47.95
CA ILE A 376 23.64 -13.53 -49.28
C ILE A 376 23.76 -14.88 -49.98
N ALA A 377 22.63 -15.47 -50.35
CA ALA A 377 22.46 -16.89 -50.65
C ALA A 377 23.57 -17.46 -51.58
N THR A 378 24.57 -18.11 -50.98
CA THR A 378 25.41 -19.09 -51.67
C THR A 378 24.77 -20.47 -51.51
N PRO A 379 24.62 -21.25 -52.60
CA PRO A 379 24.06 -22.59 -52.52
C PRO A 379 24.96 -23.46 -51.63
N ALA A 380 24.32 -24.35 -50.87
CA ALA A 380 24.87 -25.14 -49.77
C ALA A 380 26.38 -25.46 -49.87
N SER A 381 27.16 -24.98 -48.91
CA SER A 381 28.55 -25.43 -48.70
C SER A 381 28.58 -26.94 -48.50
N SER A 382 29.26 -27.66 -49.39
CA SER A 382 29.54 -29.09 -49.23
C SER A 382 30.16 -29.39 -47.86
N PRO A 383 29.86 -30.55 -47.23
CA PRO A 383 30.43 -30.89 -45.93
C PRO A 383 31.97 -30.90 -46.01
N PRO A 384 32.68 -30.30 -45.04
CA PRO A 384 34.12 -30.17 -45.11
C PRO A 384 34.79 -31.55 -45.00
N SER A 385 35.58 -31.89 -46.02
CA SER A 385 36.43 -33.08 -45.97
C SER A 385 37.56 -32.85 -44.94
N THR A 386 37.60 -33.69 -43.91
CA THR A 386 38.60 -33.76 -42.80
C THR A 386 38.47 -32.73 -41.66
N PRO A 387 38.77 -33.13 -40.41
CA PRO A 387 38.68 -32.26 -39.24
C PRO A 387 39.93 -31.39 -39.10
N VAL A 388 39.78 -30.08 -39.35
CA VAL A 388 40.85 -29.10 -39.07
C VAL A 388 40.87 -28.77 -37.57
N ASN A 389 41.97 -29.12 -36.89
CA ASN A 389 42.24 -28.72 -35.51
C ASN A 389 42.34 -27.19 -35.39
N LYS A 390 41.22 -26.53 -35.07
CA LYS A 390 41.21 -25.13 -34.62
C LYS A 390 41.28 -25.10 -33.10
N THR A 391 42.49 -24.92 -32.60
CA THR A 391 42.71 -24.41 -31.24
C THR A 391 42.01 -23.06 -31.10
N ASN A 392 41.28 -22.89 -30.00
CA ASN A 392 40.28 -21.83 -29.72
C ASN A 392 38.87 -22.14 -30.24
N LYS A 393 38.15 -22.97 -29.46
CA LYS A 393 36.68 -22.91 -29.40
C LYS A 393 36.27 -21.54 -28.84
N VAL A 394 36.12 -20.56 -29.73
CA VAL A 394 35.14 -19.49 -29.48
C VAL A 394 33.79 -20.22 -29.46
N GLU A 395 33.13 -20.25 -28.30
CA GLU A 395 31.73 -20.68 -28.23
C GLU A 395 30.94 -19.77 -29.16
N ARG A 396 30.53 -20.31 -30.32
CA ARG A 396 29.62 -19.61 -31.22
C ARG A 396 28.27 -19.58 -30.54
N SER A 397 27.98 -18.46 -29.87
CA SER A 397 26.64 -18.16 -29.42
C SER A 397 25.72 -18.15 -30.64
N TYR A 398 24.82 -19.15 -30.74
CA TYR A 398 23.77 -19.19 -31.77
C TYR A 398 22.71 -18.08 -31.61
N GLN A 399 22.93 -17.15 -30.67
CA GLN A 399 22.10 -15.97 -30.48
C GLN A 399 22.47 -14.90 -31.52
N THR A 400 21.52 -14.56 -32.37
CA THR A 400 21.62 -13.42 -33.29
C THR A 400 21.52 -12.11 -32.52
N ASN A 401 22.39 -11.15 -32.86
CA ASN A 401 22.28 -9.79 -32.32
C ASN A 401 20.95 -9.15 -32.76
N GLN A 402 20.10 -8.79 -31.79
CA GLN A 402 18.73 -8.31 -32.04
C GLN A 402 18.67 -6.80 -32.35
N SER A 403 19.80 -6.09 -32.30
CA SER A 403 19.92 -4.67 -32.63
C SER A 403 20.08 -4.38 -34.12
N TYR A 404 20.22 -5.42 -34.94
CA TYR A 404 20.39 -5.29 -36.38
C TYR A 404 19.07 -5.60 -37.11
N PRO A 405 18.70 -4.80 -38.13
CA PRO A 405 17.56 -5.10 -38.98
C PRO A 405 17.64 -6.49 -39.61
N PHE A 406 16.50 -7.15 -39.76
CA PHE A 406 16.39 -8.32 -40.63
C PHE A 406 16.46 -7.86 -42.08
N ILE A 407 17.60 -8.12 -42.73
CA ILE A 407 17.88 -7.72 -44.13
C ILE A 407 17.22 -8.68 -45.14
N TYR A 408 16.59 -9.77 -44.70
CA TYR A 408 15.89 -10.70 -45.59
C TYR A 408 14.66 -10.04 -46.24
N PRO A 409 14.59 -9.95 -47.58
CA PRO A 409 13.37 -9.49 -48.25
C PRO A 409 12.28 -10.54 -48.06
N THR A 410 11.13 -10.15 -47.51
CA THR A 410 9.93 -11.00 -47.42
C THR A 410 9.23 -11.05 -48.78
N VAL A 411 9.88 -11.67 -49.76
CA VAL A 411 9.37 -11.85 -51.14
C VAL A 411 8.05 -12.60 -51.10
N SER A 412 6.97 -11.92 -51.48
CA SER A 412 5.61 -12.43 -51.49
C SER A 412 4.91 -12.04 -52.80
N GLY A 413 4.96 -12.91 -53.81
CA GLY A 413 4.19 -12.77 -55.05
C GLY A 413 4.79 -11.88 -56.14
N GLU A 414 4.43 -12.16 -57.39
CA GLU A 414 4.97 -11.56 -58.61
C GLU A 414 4.24 -10.27 -59.04
N THR A 415 3.72 -9.48 -58.08
CA THR A 415 2.94 -8.25 -58.36
C THR A 415 3.57 -7.00 -57.77
N GLU A 416 3.79 -6.01 -58.63
CA GLU A 416 4.78 -4.93 -58.50
C GLU A 416 4.47 -3.83 -57.45
N TYR A 417 3.50 -4.04 -56.54
CA TYR A 417 2.98 -2.98 -55.65
C TYR A 417 2.68 -3.37 -54.19
N ASP A 418 2.99 -4.59 -53.74
CA ASP A 418 2.69 -5.00 -52.36
C ASP A 418 3.86 -4.83 -51.37
N VAL A 419 3.49 -4.40 -50.15
CA VAL A 419 4.38 -3.88 -49.10
C VAL A 419 5.28 -4.98 -48.51
N VAL A 420 6.51 -4.59 -48.10
CA VAL A 420 7.46 -5.42 -47.34
C VAL A 420 6.81 -5.89 -46.03
N ASN A 421 6.19 -7.06 -46.06
CA ASN A 421 5.35 -7.54 -44.98
C ASN A 421 6.18 -8.01 -43.79
N VAL A 422 5.84 -7.46 -42.64
CA VAL A 422 6.25 -7.89 -41.30
C VAL A 422 5.57 -9.24 -41.00
N PRO A 423 6.19 -10.18 -40.27
CA PRO A 423 5.51 -11.42 -39.88
C PRO A 423 4.21 -11.13 -39.11
N LYS A 424 3.10 -11.78 -39.49
CA LYS A 424 1.76 -11.55 -38.91
C LYS A 424 1.75 -11.61 -37.37
N SER A 425 2.54 -12.48 -36.76
CA SER A 425 2.68 -12.59 -35.30
C SER A 425 3.29 -11.34 -34.64
N ILE A 426 4.19 -10.63 -35.33
CA ILE A 426 4.76 -9.35 -34.87
C ILE A 426 3.76 -8.21 -35.06
N GLU A 427 2.99 -8.23 -36.16
CA GLU A 427 1.90 -7.28 -36.39
C GLU A 427 0.80 -7.44 -35.33
N GLU A 428 0.32 -8.66 -35.10
CA GLU A 428 -0.64 -9.00 -34.05
C GLU A 428 -0.13 -8.58 -32.67
N ALA A 429 1.11 -8.93 -32.31
CA ALA A 429 1.72 -8.52 -31.05
C ALA A 429 1.80 -6.99 -30.92
N SER A 430 2.04 -6.27 -32.02
CA SER A 430 2.05 -4.80 -32.06
C SER A 430 0.67 -4.19 -31.81
N GLN A 431 -0.36 -4.67 -32.52
CA GLN A 431 -1.75 -4.25 -32.35
C GLN A 431 -2.27 -4.59 -30.94
N LEU A 432 -1.91 -5.77 -30.41
CA LEU A 432 -2.28 -6.25 -29.09
C LEU A 432 -1.60 -5.44 -27.97
N CYS A 433 -0.31 -5.14 -28.11
CA CYS A 433 0.39 -4.25 -27.19
C CYS A 433 -0.22 -2.83 -27.21
N ALA A 434 -0.45 -2.25 -28.40
CA ALA A 434 -1.00 -0.91 -28.58
C ALA A 434 -2.40 -0.76 -27.94
N SER A 435 -3.30 -1.71 -28.23
CA SER A 435 -4.68 -1.71 -27.73
C SER A 435 -4.81 -1.93 -26.22
N ARG A 436 -3.73 -2.35 -25.53
CA ARG A 436 -3.73 -2.65 -24.09
C ARG A 436 -2.78 -1.76 -23.26
N VAL A 437 -2.29 -0.66 -23.84
CA VAL A 437 -1.55 0.38 -23.11
C VAL A 437 -2.46 1.04 -22.08
N GLN A 438 -2.03 1.12 -20.83
CA GLN A 438 -2.77 1.80 -19.76
C GLN A 438 -1.95 2.89 -19.08
N GLU A 439 -2.37 4.13 -19.26
CA GLU A 439 -1.85 5.29 -18.55
C GLU A 439 -2.44 5.36 -17.13
N LYS A 440 -1.58 5.56 -16.14
CA LYS A 440 -2.00 5.78 -14.75
C LYS A 440 -2.05 7.29 -14.47
N LEU A 441 -2.98 7.75 -13.63
CA LEU A 441 -3.03 9.14 -13.16
C LEU A 441 -1.67 9.62 -12.64
N SER A 442 -1.01 8.80 -11.82
CA SER A 442 0.32 9.06 -11.29
C SER A 442 1.41 9.22 -12.35
N LEU A 443 1.23 8.62 -13.53
CA LEU A 443 2.19 8.71 -14.63
C LEU A 443 1.99 10.03 -15.40
N LYS A 444 0.73 10.39 -15.72
CA LYS A 444 0.40 11.69 -16.33
C LYS A 444 0.84 12.87 -15.46
N GLN A 445 0.58 12.80 -14.16
CA GLN A 445 1.02 13.80 -13.18
C GLN A 445 2.55 13.95 -13.17
N LEU A 446 3.28 12.82 -13.10
CA LEU A 446 4.75 12.83 -13.11
C LEU A 446 5.32 13.41 -14.42
N TRP A 447 4.71 13.12 -15.56
CA TRP A 447 5.13 13.67 -16.85
C TRP A 447 4.88 15.17 -16.96
N ASN A 448 3.72 15.67 -16.51
CA ASN A 448 3.45 17.11 -16.50
C ASN A 448 4.50 17.88 -15.65
N GLU A 449 4.86 17.34 -14.49
CA GLU A 449 5.90 17.95 -13.65
C GLU A 449 7.32 17.79 -14.22
N ARG A 450 7.61 16.70 -14.92
CA ARG A 450 8.85 16.54 -15.70
C ARG A 450 8.95 17.59 -16.81
N ASP A 451 7.86 17.85 -17.53
CA ASP A 451 7.84 18.83 -18.60
C ASP A 451 8.07 20.25 -18.07
N HIS A 452 7.43 20.63 -16.96
CA HIS A 452 7.71 21.89 -16.27
C HIS A 452 9.15 21.98 -15.74
N PHE A 453 9.70 20.89 -15.19
CA PHE A 453 11.10 20.84 -14.74
C PHE A 453 12.05 21.08 -15.92
N MET A 454 11.84 20.43 -17.07
CA MET A 454 12.64 20.62 -18.29
C MET A 454 12.47 22.02 -18.90
N GLN A 455 11.29 22.64 -18.80
CA GLN A 455 11.05 24.01 -19.26
C GLN A 455 11.89 25.02 -18.45
N GLN A 456 11.89 24.91 -17.12
CA GLN A 456 12.68 25.78 -16.25
C GLN A 456 14.18 25.49 -16.38
N GLU A 457 14.60 24.24 -16.45
CA GLU A 457 16.02 23.84 -16.65
C GLU A 457 16.61 24.37 -17.97
N ARG A 458 15.75 24.64 -18.98
CA ARG A 458 16.14 25.22 -20.28
C ARG A 458 15.95 26.74 -20.37
N GLY A 459 15.56 27.41 -19.29
CA GLY A 459 15.28 28.85 -19.29
C GLY A 459 14.05 29.26 -20.13
N TRP A 460 13.12 28.34 -20.43
CA TRP A 460 11.88 28.67 -21.15
C TRP A 460 10.83 29.32 -20.22
N THR A 461 10.97 29.14 -18.91
CA THR A 461 10.09 29.68 -17.88
C THR A 461 10.88 30.03 -16.63
N ASP A 462 10.79 31.27 -16.15
CA ASP A 462 11.42 31.68 -14.88
C ASP A 462 10.86 30.92 -13.67
N ALA A 463 11.69 30.73 -12.64
CA ALA A 463 11.31 30.13 -11.35
C ALA A 463 10.20 30.90 -10.60
N LEU A 464 9.97 32.16 -10.97
CA LEU A 464 8.94 33.05 -10.43
C LEU A 464 7.59 32.92 -11.16
N ASN A 465 7.59 32.42 -12.40
CA ASN A 465 6.38 32.29 -13.21
C ASN A 465 5.61 31.03 -12.80
N HIS A 466 4.48 31.23 -12.13
CA HIS A 466 3.54 30.16 -11.81
C HIS A 466 2.79 29.72 -13.07
N SER A 467 3.33 28.73 -13.78
CA SER A 467 2.61 28.04 -14.86
C SER A 467 1.51 27.15 -14.27
N ASP A 468 0.27 27.31 -14.71
CA ASP A 468 -0.84 26.45 -14.30
C ASP A 468 -0.66 25.02 -14.80
N SER A 469 -0.38 24.10 -13.86
CA SER A 469 -0.40 22.66 -14.14
C SER A 469 -1.84 22.16 -14.23
N LYS A 470 -2.12 21.43 -15.31
CA LYS A 470 -3.42 20.82 -15.64
C LYS A 470 -3.97 19.87 -14.57
N PHE A 471 -3.15 19.46 -13.61
CA PHE A 471 -3.49 18.53 -12.54
C PHE A 471 -3.73 19.18 -11.17
N ASP A 472 -3.73 20.51 -11.09
CA ASP A 472 -3.90 21.25 -9.82
C ASP A 472 -5.22 22.09 -9.76
N ASP A 473 -6.00 22.15 -10.85
CA ASP A 473 -7.23 22.96 -10.99
C ASP A 473 -8.47 22.44 -10.22
N TYR A 474 -8.30 21.57 -9.22
CA TYR A 474 -9.42 21.15 -8.35
C TYR A 474 -10.09 22.32 -7.60
N ARG A 475 -9.42 23.48 -7.52
CA ARG A 475 -9.93 24.72 -6.92
C ARG A 475 -10.79 25.56 -7.87
N LEU A 476 -10.73 25.33 -9.19
CA LEU A 476 -11.47 26.10 -10.21
C LEU A 476 -12.73 25.39 -10.72
N LEU A 477 -12.98 24.17 -10.23
CA LEU A 477 -14.14 23.36 -10.61
C LEU A 477 -15.25 23.49 -9.57
N ASP A 478 -16.51 23.47 -10.01
CA ASP A 478 -17.65 23.39 -9.10
C ASP A 478 -17.46 22.21 -8.11
N PRO A 479 -17.50 22.44 -6.79
CA PRO A 479 -17.05 21.48 -5.79
C PRO A 479 -18.07 20.36 -5.56
N LYS A 480 -18.11 19.42 -6.52
CA LYS A 480 -18.82 18.14 -6.38
C LYS A 480 -18.35 17.40 -5.12
N PRO A 481 -19.23 16.63 -4.44
CA PRO A 481 -18.91 16.00 -3.16
C PRO A 481 -17.67 15.10 -3.21
N GLU A 482 -17.39 14.45 -4.34
CA GLU A 482 -16.22 13.59 -4.55
C GLU A 482 -14.88 14.35 -4.57
N LEU A 483 -14.89 15.65 -4.89
CA LEU A 483 -13.70 16.51 -4.96
C LEU A 483 -13.42 17.23 -3.62
N LYS A 484 -14.41 17.43 -2.75
CA LYS A 484 -14.23 18.08 -1.43
C LYS A 484 -13.11 17.42 -0.60
N PRO A 485 -13.01 16.07 -0.50
CA PRO A 485 -11.85 15.41 0.10
C PRO A 485 -10.49 15.84 -0.45
N LEU A 486 -10.36 16.01 -1.77
CA LEU A 486 -9.09 16.37 -2.41
C LEU A 486 -8.69 17.82 -2.13
N ILE A 487 -9.66 18.72 -2.01
CA ILE A 487 -9.44 20.11 -1.56
C ILE A 487 -8.93 20.12 -0.10
N ARG A 488 -9.49 19.27 0.77
CA ARG A 488 -9.00 19.12 2.15
C ARG A 488 -7.62 18.50 2.23
N VAL A 489 -7.31 17.50 1.40
CA VAL A 489 -5.96 16.92 1.28
C VAL A 489 -4.95 17.97 0.81
N GLU A 490 -5.35 18.86 -0.11
CA GLU A 490 -4.54 19.99 -0.57
C GLU A 490 -4.27 21.00 0.56
N ASN A 491 -5.31 21.41 1.28
CA ASN A 491 -5.22 22.34 2.42
C ASN A 491 -4.39 21.75 3.57
N PHE A 492 -4.51 20.44 3.81
CA PHE A 492 -3.66 19.70 4.75
C PHE A 492 -2.20 19.67 4.31
N TYR A 493 -1.91 19.21 3.09
CA TYR A 493 -0.54 19.05 2.62
C TYR A 493 0.20 20.40 2.57
N SER A 494 -0.42 21.42 1.95
CA SER A 494 0.17 22.75 1.80
C SER A 494 0.66 23.37 3.11
N LYS A 495 -0.05 23.14 4.23
CA LYS A 495 0.32 23.65 5.57
C LYS A 495 1.22 22.71 6.37
N SER A 496 1.05 21.40 6.21
CA SER A 496 1.74 20.39 7.04
C SER A 496 3.16 20.03 6.59
N ILE A 497 3.58 20.35 5.35
CA ILE A 497 4.91 20.03 4.77
C ILE A 497 6.08 20.12 5.78
N PRO A 498 6.28 21.21 6.56
CA PRO A 498 7.44 21.33 7.44
C PRO A 498 7.46 20.30 8.56
N TYR A 499 6.27 19.86 8.97
CA TYR A 499 6.03 19.00 10.12
C TYR A 499 5.87 17.52 9.74
N LEU A 500 5.73 17.19 8.45
CA LEU A 500 5.55 15.80 7.97
C LEU A 500 6.72 14.89 8.36
N SER A 501 7.96 15.42 8.40
CA SER A 501 9.13 14.67 8.88
C SER A 501 8.97 14.24 10.35
N SER A 502 8.46 15.14 11.20
CA SER A 502 8.22 14.86 12.62
C SER A 502 7.02 13.94 12.83
N LEU A 503 5.95 14.13 12.05
CA LEU A 503 4.80 13.21 12.03
C LEU A 503 5.26 11.79 11.73
N VAL A 504 6.01 11.58 10.64
CA VAL A 504 6.58 10.27 10.29
C VAL A 504 7.44 9.73 11.44
N HIS A 505 8.38 10.54 11.97
CA HIS A 505 9.26 10.10 13.05
C HIS A 505 8.48 9.58 14.27
N VAL A 506 7.50 10.34 14.78
CA VAL A 506 6.72 9.95 15.97
C VAL A 506 5.89 8.70 15.72
N LEU A 507 5.27 8.58 14.54
CA LEU A 507 4.49 7.39 14.18
C LEU A 507 5.38 6.14 14.05
N LEU A 508 6.62 6.28 13.58
CA LEU A 508 7.59 5.19 13.55
C LEU A 508 8.11 4.81 14.94
N GLN A 509 8.29 5.76 15.86
CA GLN A 509 8.62 5.47 17.27
C GLN A 509 7.53 4.65 17.96
N VAL A 510 6.25 4.90 17.66
CA VAL A 510 5.15 4.05 18.15
C VAL A 510 5.28 2.60 17.66
N ILE A 511 5.68 2.38 16.40
CA ILE A 511 5.94 1.04 15.88
C ILE A 511 7.11 0.38 16.60
N ILE A 512 8.23 1.08 16.78
CA ILE A 512 9.40 0.59 17.51
C ILE A 512 9.02 0.18 18.94
N SER A 513 8.32 1.04 19.68
CA SER A 513 7.91 0.76 21.07
C SER A 513 6.98 -0.46 21.23
N SER A 514 6.36 -0.92 20.14
CA SER A 514 5.44 -2.07 20.11
C SER A 514 6.09 -3.37 19.60
N GLN A 515 7.38 -3.36 19.25
CA GLN A 515 8.07 -4.55 18.71
C GLN A 515 8.21 -5.68 19.75
N GLU A 516 8.53 -5.33 21.00
CA GLU A 516 8.73 -6.27 22.12
C GLU A 516 7.44 -6.98 22.55
N ASN A 517 6.28 -6.36 22.29
CA ASN A 517 4.97 -6.88 22.69
C ASN A 517 4.72 -8.31 22.20
N ASN A 518 5.17 -8.65 20.99
CA ASN A 518 4.92 -9.96 20.40
C ASN A 518 5.66 -11.08 21.15
N GLN A 519 6.90 -10.81 21.61
CA GLN A 519 7.70 -11.75 22.40
C GLN A 519 7.10 -11.98 23.79
N LEU A 520 6.54 -10.93 24.40
CA LEU A 520 5.86 -11.04 25.70
C LEU A 520 4.56 -11.85 25.64
N LEU A 521 3.93 -11.96 24.46
CA LEU A 521 2.64 -12.61 24.24
C LEU A 521 2.74 -14.08 23.78
N GLU A 522 3.95 -14.63 23.66
CA GLU A 522 4.14 -16.04 23.32
C GLU A 522 3.64 -16.97 24.46
N ASP A 523 3.19 -18.17 24.10
CA ASP A 523 2.34 -18.98 24.99
C ASP A 523 3.01 -19.34 26.33
N ASP A 524 4.33 -19.56 26.33
CA ASP A 524 5.13 -19.92 27.52
C ASP A 524 5.28 -18.79 28.57
N SER A 525 4.99 -17.52 28.20
CA SER A 525 5.12 -16.38 29.11
C SER A 525 3.79 -15.86 29.69
N LYS A 526 2.64 -16.41 29.25
CA LYS A 526 1.30 -15.92 29.65
C LYS A 526 1.05 -15.96 31.15
N ASP A 527 1.57 -16.95 31.86
CA ASP A 527 1.41 -17.11 33.32
C ASP A 527 2.30 -16.16 34.14
N THR A 528 3.22 -15.43 33.51
CA THR A 528 4.13 -14.48 34.19
C THR A 528 3.78 -13.00 33.97
N LEU A 529 2.89 -12.68 33.02
CA LEU A 529 2.45 -11.31 32.76
C LEU A 529 1.47 -10.83 33.84
N ASN A 530 1.80 -9.71 34.50
CA ASN A 530 0.84 -9.07 35.39
C ASN A 530 -0.23 -8.33 34.58
N GLN A 531 -1.37 -8.08 35.21
CA GLN A 531 -2.47 -7.29 34.65
C GLN A 531 -2.00 -5.93 34.07
N MET A 532 -1.07 -5.26 34.75
CA MET A 532 -0.53 -3.96 34.35
C MET A 532 0.36 -4.05 33.08
N ASP A 533 0.99 -5.19 32.84
CA ASP A 533 1.81 -5.43 31.65
C ASP A 533 0.90 -5.64 30.43
N LEU A 534 -0.18 -6.41 30.59
CA LEU A 534 -1.23 -6.59 29.55
C LEU A 534 -1.91 -5.26 29.19
N GLU A 535 -2.17 -4.38 30.17
CA GLU A 535 -2.70 -3.03 29.94
C GLU A 535 -1.73 -2.16 29.12
N LEU A 536 -0.43 -2.23 29.41
CA LEU A 536 0.61 -1.49 28.68
C LEU A 536 0.75 -2.02 27.23
N ILE A 537 0.76 -3.34 27.06
CA ILE A 537 0.80 -4.00 25.75
C ILE A 537 -0.41 -3.56 24.91
N LYS A 538 -1.63 -3.60 25.47
CA LYS A 538 -2.85 -3.14 24.79
C LYS A 538 -2.78 -1.66 24.40
N ALA A 539 -2.31 -0.79 25.29
CA ALA A 539 -2.18 0.63 25.00
C ALA A 539 -1.16 0.91 23.87
N LYS A 540 -0.05 0.18 23.84
CA LYS A 540 0.93 0.20 22.74
C LYS A 540 0.32 -0.31 21.42
N GLU A 541 -0.45 -1.41 21.46
CA GLU A 541 -1.09 -1.99 20.28
C GLU A 541 -2.17 -1.08 19.68
N VAL A 542 -3.02 -0.45 20.49
CA VAL A 542 -3.95 0.60 20.02
C VAL A 542 -3.21 1.80 19.43
N SER A 543 -2.05 2.16 20.00
CA SER A 543 -1.20 3.22 19.45
C SER A 543 -0.65 2.81 18.07
N LEU A 544 -0.19 1.56 17.92
CA LEU A 544 0.27 0.98 16.65
C LEU A 544 -0.85 0.88 15.60
N LYS A 545 -2.06 0.49 16.00
CA LYS A 545 -3.27 0.46 15.14
C LYS A 545 -3.48 1.82 14.48
N ASN A 546 -3.58 2.87 15.30
CA ASN A 546 -3.78 4.24 14.84
C ASN A 546 -2.58 4.79 14.06
N GLY A 547 -1.35 4.55 14.55
CA GLY A 547 -0.14 5.09 13.93
C GLY A 547 0.15 4.50 12.55
N SER A 548 -0.01 3.18 12.40
CA SER A 548 0.13 2.50 11.12
C SER A 548 -1.00 2.86 10.13
N TYR A 549 -2.23 3.06 10.63
CA TYR A 549 -3.36 3.52 9.83
C TYR A 549 -3.14 4.91 9.26
N ILE A 550 -2.64 5.86 10.06
CA ILE A 550 -2.30 7.22 9.60
C ILE A 550 -1.33 7.17 8.43
N LEU A 551 -0.21 6.46 8.59
CA LEU A 551 0.80 6.35 7.52
C LEU A 551 0.21 5.79 6.23
N VAL A 552 -0.66 4.78 6.32
CA VAL A 552 -1.34 4.19 5.14
C VAL A 552 -2.37 5.14 4.53
N LEU A 553 -3.23 5.76 5.35
CA LEU A 553 -4.34 6.59 4.90
C LEU A 553 -3.83 7.88 4.24
N VAL A 554 -2.91 8.59 4.91
CA VAL A 554 -2.27 9.80 4.37
C VAL A 554 -1.54 9.45 3.06
N SER A 555 -0.72 8.40 3.02
CA SER A 555 -0.03 7.97 1.79
C SER A 555 -1.01 7.69 0.65
N LYS A 556 -2.10 6.94 0.93
CA LYS A 556 -3.09 6.60 -0.09
C LYS A 556 -3.85 7.82 -0.60
N TRP A 557 -4.18 8.80 0.24
CA TRP A 557 -4.85 10.05 -0.18
C TRP A 557 -3.92 11.01 -0.92
N LEU A 558 -2.70 11.22 -0.43
CA LEU A 558 -1.69 12.01 -1.15
C LEU A 558 -1.44 11.46 -2.56
N LYS A 559 -1.46 10.12 -2.74
CA LYS A 559 -1.29 9.48 -4.05
C LYS A 559 -2.44 9.70 -5.03
N VAL A 560 -3.64 10.03 -4.54
CA VAL A 560 -4.79 10.40 -5.38
C VAL A 560 -4.74 11.89 -5.70
N SER A 561 -4.38 12.74 -4.73
CA SER A 561 -4.18 14.18 -4.96
C SER A 561 -3.04 14.43 -5.96
N HIS A 562 -1.80 14.01 -5.65
CA HIS A 562 -0.67 14.16 -6.54
C HIS A 562 0.48 13.18 -6.23
N ILE A 563 1.00 12.50 -7.25
CA ILE A 563 2.07 11.49 -7.09
C ILE A 563 3.29 11.99 -6.30
N LEU A 564 3.75 13.23 -6.53
CA LEU A 564 4.94 13.75 -5.85
C LEU A 564 4.73 14.01 -4.36
N LYS A 565 3.49 14.28 -3.91
CA LYS A 565 3.16 14.40 -2.48
C LYS A 565 3.27 13.06 -1.77
N PHE A 566 2.79 12.00 -2.44
CA PHE A 566 2.97 10.62 -1.98
C PHE A 566 4.45 10.23 -1.94
N GLU A 567 5.20 10.51 -3.00
CA GLU A 567 6.63 10.17 -3.06
C GLU A 567 7.45 10.96 -2.03
N TYR A 568 7.10 12.21 -1.71
CA TYR A 568 7.69 12.96 -0.60
C TYR A 568 7.50 12.22 0.72
N LEU A 569 6.26 11.83 1.06
CA LEU A 569 5.97 11.09 2.29
C LEU A 569 6.66 9.71 2.32
N CYS A 570 6.67 8.97 1.21
CA CYS A 570 7.39 7.70 1.12
C CYS A 570 8.90 7.86 1.26
N THR A 571 9.47 8.98 0.79
CA THR A 571 10.89 9.32 0.99
C THR A 571 11.19 9.57 2.47
N LEU A 572 10.35 10.34 3.18
CA LEU A 572 10.49 10.56 4.63
C LEU A 572 10.42 9.25 5.43
N ILE A 573 9.50 8.34 5.07
CA ILE A 573 9.37 7.03 5.74
C ILE A 573 10.59 6.14 5.42
N TYR A 574 11.04 6.10 4.16
CA TYR A 574 12.24 5.35 3.75
C TYR A 574 13.51 5.82 4.47
N ASP A 575 13.77 7.14 4.46
CA ASP A 575 14.94 7.76 5.09
C ASP A 575 14.95 7.57 6.62
N SER A 576 13.77 7.39 7.23
CA SER A 576 13.62 7.01 8.64
C SER A 576 13.88 5.52 8.91
N ASN A 577 14.58 4.82 8.01
CA ASN A 577 15.00 3.41 8.09
C ASN A 577 13.82 2.42 8.28
N TYR A 578 12.69 2.69 7.63
CA TYR A 578 11.47 1.88 7.79
C TYR A 578 11.66 0.39 7.55
N PHE A 579 12.49 -0.02 6.59
CA PHE A 579 12.71 -1.44 6.30
C PHE A 579 13.38 -2.17 7.48
N ALA A 580 14.27 -1.53 8.25
CA ALA A 580 14.81 -2.16 9.45
C ALA A 580 13.71 -2.34 10.53
N ILE A 581 12.89 -1.31 10.75
CA ILE A 581 11.77 -1.34 11.69
C ILE A 581 10.77 -2.46 11.32
N LEU A 582 10.43 -2.58 10.04
CA LEU A 582 9.56 -3.63 9.52
C LEU A 582 10.17 -5.02 9.69
N MET A 583 11.43 -5.24 9.31
CA MET A 583 12.07 -6.55 9.46
C MET A 583 12.21 -6.96 10.93
N GLN A 584 12.51 -6.01 11.82
CA GLN A 584 12.58 -6.27 13.26
C GLN A 584 11.20 -6.61 13.85
N TYR A 585 10.14 -5.92 13.42
CA TYR A 585 8.76 -6.25 13.82
C TYR A 585 8.33 -7.64 13.30
N LEU A 586 8.61 -7.94 12.03
CA LEU A 586 8.29 -9.27 11.46
C LEU A 586 9.11 -10.39 12.11
N LYS A 587 10.35 -10.11 12.50
CA LYS A 587 11.17 -11.05 13.30
C LYS A 587 10.57 -11.29 14.69
N SER A 588 9.94 -10.30 15.32
CA SER A 588 9.26 -10.50 16.61
C SER A 588 7.92 -11.24 16.50
N THR A 589 7.33 -11.33 15.31
CA THR A 589 6.14 -12.19 15.05
C THR A 589 6.47 -13.63 14.64
N GLY A 590 7.71 -13.89 14.22
CA GLY A 590 8.31 -15.22 14.10
C GLY A 590 7.53 -16.30 13.33
N ASP A 591 7.86 -17.56 13.65
CA ASP A 591 7.13 -18.75 13.20
C ASP A 591 5.79 -18.92 13.99
N SER A 592 5.65 -18.20 15.10
CA SER A 592 4.46 -18.10 15.96
C SER A 592 3.35 -17.18 15.41
N LEU A 593 3.48 -16.67 14.17
CA LEU A 593 2.52 -15.77 13.54
C LEU A 593 1.05 -16.22 13.69
N PHE A 594 0.77 -17.51 13.52
CA PHE A 594 -0.60 -18.02 13.64
C PHE A 594 -1.14 -18.08 15.08
N SER A 595 -0.30 -18.42 16.07
CA SER A 595 -0.72 -18.38 17.48
C SER A 595 -0.90 -16.93 17.95
N ARG A 596 -0.03 -15.99 17.52
CA ARG A 596 -0.20 -14.55 17.77
C ARG A 596 -1.48 -13.98 17.17
N ILE A 597 -1.87 -14.41 15.97
CA ILE A 597 -3.15 -14.04 15.33
C ILE A 597 -4.36 -14.53 16.13
N ARG A 598 -4.28 -15.73 16.72
CA ARG A 598 -5.34 -16.29 17.58
C ARG A 598 -5.29 -15.83 19.04
N ASN A 599 -4.28 -15.07 19.44
CA ASN A 599 -4.10 -14.65 20.83
C ASN A 599 -5.04 -13.47 21.16
N THR A 600 -6.25 -13.79 21.62
CA THR A 600 -7.28 -12.81 22.00
C THR A 600 -7.23 -12.36 23.46
N VAL A 601 -6.14 -12.65 24.20
CA VAL A 601 -6.02 -12.29 25.64
C VAL A 601 -6.19 -10.78 25.88
N LEU A 602 -5.70 -9.94 24.97
CA LEU A 602 -5.85 -8.47 25.05
C LEU A 602 -7.29 -7.99 24.79
N ASN A 603 -8.13 -8.85 24.20
CA ASN A 603 -9.54 -8.58 23.91
C ASN A 603 -10.46 -9.05 25.06
N GLU A 604 -9.93 -9.63 26.14
CA GLU A 604 -10.74 -9.97 27.30
C GLU A 604 -11.36 -8.72 27.96
N ASN A 605 -12.67 -8.78 28.22
CA ASN A 605 -13.50 -7.66 28.71
C ASN A 605 -13.13 -7.14 30.12
N ARG A 606 -12.08 -7.63 30.77
CA ARG A 606 -11.73 -7.33 32.18
C ARG A 606 -11.55 -5.83 32.46
N TYR A 607 -11.09 -5.06 31.46
CA TYR A 607 -10.92 -3.60 31.53
C TYR A 607 -11.54 -2.89 30.33
N SER A 608 -12.70 -3.37 29.86
CA SER A 608 -13.47 -2.65 28.84
C SER A 608 -14.15 -1.41 29.43
N PHE A 609 -14.13 -0.30 28.69
CA PHE A 609 -14.89 0.92 29.00
C PHE A 609 -16.36 0.61 29.31
N TRP A 610 -16.98 -0.18 28.43
CA TRP A 610 -18.36 -0.60 28.56
C TRP A 610 -18.57 -1.45 29.81
N SER A 611 -17.66 -2.40 30.10
CA SER A 611 -17.77 -3.29 31.26
C SER A 611 -17.72 -2.51 32.58
N GLN A 612 -16.88 -1.48 32.64
CA GLN A 612 -16.77 -0.62 33.81
C GLN A 612 -17.92 0.39 33.91
N CYS A 613 -18.58 0.73 32.81
CA CYS A 613 -19.85 1.49 32.85
C CYS A 613 -21.02 0.61 33.31
N ALA A 614 -21.07 -0.65 32.89
CA ALA A 614 -22.12 -1.60 33.26
C ALA A 614 -22.08 -1.97 34.75
N SER A 615 -20.89 -2.11 35.35
CA SER A 615 -20.73 -2.36 36.80
C SER A 615 -21.11 -1.15 37.68
N LEU A 616 -21.21 0.06 37.10
CA LEU A 616 -21.72 1.26 37.76
C LEU A 616 -23.25 1.43 37.59
N SER A 617 -23.94 0.50 36.92
CA SER A 617 -25.40 0.48 36.78
C SER A 617 -26.06 -0.31 37.92
N PRO A 618 -27.13 0.20 38.57
CA PRO A 618 -27.86 -0.54 39.61
C PRO A 618 -28.46 -1.87 39.13
N SER A 619 -28.71 -2.01 37.82
CA SER A 619 -29.22 -3.24 37.19
C SER A 619 -28.12 -4.01 36.44
N ALA A 620 -26.86 -3.91 36.89
CA ALA A 620 -25.64 -4.43 36.29
C ALA A 620 -25.84 -5.58 35.27
N TYR A 621 -25.68 -5.26 33.99
CA TYR A 621 -25.83 -6.21 32.89
C TYR A 621 -24.48 -6.77 32.43
N SER A 622 -24.47 -8.02 31.97
CA SER A 622 -23.29 -8.63 31.37
C SER A 622 -23.10 -8.14 29.94
N ILE A 623 -21.84 -7.90 29.56
CA ILE A 623 -21.47 -7.59 28.19
C ILE A 623 -21.17 -8.90 27.46
N PRO A 624 -21.64 -9.09 26.21
CA PRO A 624 -21.26 -10.22 25.39
C PRO A 624 -19.73 -10.36 25.36
N LYS A 625 -19.23 -11.58 25.61
CA LYS A 625 -17.82 -11.86 25.35
C LYS A 625 -17.59 -11.71 23.84
N PRO A 626 -16.47 -11.11 23.39
CA PRO A 626 -16.16 -11.04 21.97
C PRO A 626 -16.11 -12.46 21.40
N THR A 627 -16.87 -12.68 20.33
CA THR A 627 -16.98 -13.98 19.64
C THR A 627 -15.86 -14.21 18.63
N CYS A 628 -15.05 -13.18 18.34
CA CYS A 628 -13.97 -13.28 17.38
C CYS A 628 -12.83 -14.15 17.94
N SER A 629 -12.38 -15.12 17.14
CA SER A 629 -11.29 -16.06 17.46
C SER A 629 -9.91 -15.53 17.05
N ILE A 630 -9.84 -14.25 16.65
CA ILE A 630 -8.69 -13.58 16.04
C ILE A 630 -8.50 -12.21 16.70
N ASP A 631 -7.26 -11.77 16.84
CA ASP A 631 -6.92 -10.39 17.17
C ASP A 631 -6.96 -9.50 15.92
N GLU A 632 -8.10 -8.82 15.72
CA GLU A 632 -8.34 -7.90 14.60
C GLU A 632 -7.40 -6.68 14.63
N ASN A 633 -7.06 -6.18 15.82
CA ASN A 633 -6.18 -5.02 16.00
C ASN A 633 -4.75 -5.36 15.58
N PHE A 634 -4.27 -6.55 15.94
CA PHE A 634 -3.00 -7.09 15.45
C PHE A 634 -3.02 -7.27 13.92
N CYS A 635 -4.03 -7.96 13.38
CA CYS A 635 -4.13 -8.25 11.94
C CYS A 635 -4.18 -6.98 11.08
N PHE A 636 -4.90 -5.95 11.54
CA PHE A 636 -4.97 -4.65 10.87
C PHE A 636 -3.64 -3.89 10.94
N SER A 637 -3.02 -3.83 12.12
CA SER A 637 -1.70 -3.22 12.30
C SER A 637 -0.65 -3.87 11.39
N LEU A 638 -0.60 -5.20 11.38
CA LEU A 638 0.32 -5.97 10.55
C LEU A 638 0.05 -5.76 9.05
N THR A 639 -1.22 -5.75 8.63
CA THR A 639 -1.59 -5.46 7.24
C THR A 639 -1.19 -4.05 6.83
N ASN A 640 -1.32 -3.05 7.72
CA ASN A 640 -0.86 -1.69 7.46
C ASN A 640 0.67 -1.64 7.29
N LEU A 641 1.44 -2.25 8.20
CA LEU A 641 2.91 -2.29 8.12
C LEU A 641 3.40 -2.92 6.81
N LEU A 642 2.88 -4.09 6.46
CA LEU A 642 3.20 -4.75 5.19
C LEU A 642 2.77 -3.91 3.98
N THR A 643 1.63 -3.21 4.07
CA THR A 643 1.16 -2.28 3.03
C THR A 643 2.12 -1.11 2.84
N ILE A 644 2.61 -0.48 3.92
CA ILE A 644 3.59 0.62 3.86
C ILE A 644 4.87 0.14 3.15
N GLY A 645 5.39 -1.04 3.52
CA GLY A 645 6.53 -1.64 2.82
C GLY A 645 6.31 -1.76 1.31
N SER A 646 5.17 -2.33 0.91
CA SER A 646 4.80 -2.46 -0.51
C SER A 646 4.54 -1.13 -1.24
N LEU A 647 4.26 -0.04 -0.51
CA LEU A 647 4.08 1.29 -1.09
C LEU A 647 5.43 1.98 -1.35
N ILE A 648 6.41 1.79 -0.46
CA ILE A 648 7.75 2.40 -0.55
C ILE A 648 8.59 1.76 -1.66
N CYS A 649 8.53 0.44 -1.82
CA CYS A 649 9.27 -0.29 -2.86
C CYS A 649 8.79 -0.01 -4.28
N HIS A 650 7.55 0.43 -4.47
CA HIS A 650 6.83 0.27 -5.74
C HIS A 650 7.53 0.92 -6.94
N ASN A 651 8.14 0.08 -7.79
CA ASN A 651 8.99 0.47 -8.91
C ASN A 651 10.12 1.45 -8.52
N LYS A 652 10.75 1.27 -7.35
CA LYS A 652 11.88 2.08 -6.85
C LYS A 652 13.10 1.20 -6.63
N THR A 653 13.89 1.01 -7.68
CA THR A 653 15.05 0.10 -7.71
C THR A 653 15.97 0.25 -6.49
N GLN A 654 16.38 1.48 -6.13
CA GLN A 654 17.22 1.74 -4.95
C GLN A 654 16.60 1.23 -3.63
N ARG A 655 15.30 1.41 -3.45
CA ARG A 655 14.56 1.02 -2.24
C ARG A 655 14.30 -0.49 -2.22
N ILE A 656 14.10 -1.10 -3.39
CA ILE A 656 13.98 -2.56 -3.56
C ILE A 656 15.29 -3.26 -3.19
N ILE A 657 16.45 -2.75 -3.64
CA ILE A 657 17.77 -3.27 -3.27
C ILE A 657 17.95 -3.24 -1.74
N ALA A 658 17.71 -2.08 -1.12
CA ALA A 658 17.83 -1.90 0.33
C ALA A 658 16.88 -2.79 1.18
N LEU A 659 15.76 -3.23 0.60
CA LEU A 659 14.91 -4.27 1.19
C LEU A 659 15.50 -5.68 0.95
N SER A 660 15.94 -5.97 -0.28
CA SER A 660 16.50 -7.27 -0.67
C SER A 660 17.75 -7.65 0.14
N GLU A 661 18.61 -6.69 0.45
CA GLU A 661 19.80 -6.87 1.30
C GLU A 661 19.49 -7.40 2.71
N LYS A 662 18.24 -7.27 3.18
CA LYS A 662 17.80 -7.73 4.50
C LYS A 662 17.28 -9.18 4.53
N ASP A 663 17.35 -9.90 3.40
CA ASP A 663 16.80 -11.26 3.19
C ASP A 663 15.36 -11.45 3.75
N PRO A 664 14.39 -10.62 3.33
CA PRO A 664 13.03 -10.62 3.88
C PRO A 664 12.25 -11.93 3.60
N ALA A 665 12.74 -12.75 2.67
CA ALA A 665 12.08 -13.97 2.21
C ALA A 665 11.73 -14.93 3.36
N ARG A 666 12.65 -15.09 4.34
CA ARG A 666 12.44 -15.95 5.50
C ARG A 666 11.26 -15.50 6.36
N LEU A 667 11.15 -14.20 6.58
CA LEU A 667 10.07 -13.57 7.35
C LEU A 667 8.75 -13.52 6.58
N PHE A 668 8.80 -13.67 5.25
CA PHE A 668 7.62 -13.72 4.40
C PHE A 668 6.99 -15.13 4.30
N LYS A 669 7.78 -16.21 4.42
CA LYS A 669 7.26 -17.60 4.32
C LYS A 669 6.09 -17.92 5.28
N PRO A 670 6.09 -17.52 6.57
CA PRO A 670 4.96 -17.78 7.47
C PRO A 670 3.60 -17.25 6.98
N PHE A 671 3.58 -16.13 6.26
CA PHE A 671 2.34 -15.55 5.72
C PHE A 671 1.66 -16.45 4.68
N PHE A 672 2.40 -17.33 4.01
CA PHE A 672 1.88 -18.26 3.00
C PHE A 672 1.44 -19.60 3.58
N LEU A 673 1.69 -19.84 4.86
CA LEU A 673 1.11 -20.95 5.61
C LEU A 673 -0.34 -20.66 6.03
N ILE A 674 -0.76 -19.39 5.98
CA ILE A 674 -2.08 -18.91 6.40
C ILE A 674 -2.92 -18.55 5.17
N ILE A 675 -4.18 -19.01 5.11
CA ILE A 675 -5.13 -18.58 4.09
C ILE A 675 -5.78 -17.27 4.54
N ASN A 676 -5.18 -16.14 4.16
CA ASN A 676 -5.80 -14.82 4.31
C ASN A 676 -5.45 -13.86 3.16
N SER A 677 -6.48 -13.36 2.46
CA SER A 677 -6.25 -12.56 1.25
C SER A 677 -5.71 -11.14 1.50
N SER A 678 -5.81 -10.64 2.74
CA SER A 678 -5.41 -9.28 3.12
C SER A 678 -3.92 -9.23 3.48
N LEU A 679 -3.47 -10.18 4.30
CA LEU A 679 -2.11 -10.24 4.83
C LEU A 679 -1.07 -10.55 3.74
N TRP A 680 -1.34 -11.52 2.85
CA TRP A 680 -0.35 -11.94 1.84
C TRP A 680 -0.18 -10.95 0.66
N LYS A 681 -1.15 -10.06 0.38
CA LYS A 681 -1.19 -9.26 -0.85
C LYS A 681 -0.07 -8.21 -0.89
N PRO A 682 0.25 -7.49 0.20
CA PRO A 682 1.42 -6.63 0.25
C PRO A 682 2.73 -7.42 0.21
N VAL A 683 2.79 -8.59 0.84
CA VAL A 683 3.98 -9.47 0.84
C VAL A 683 4.30 -9.91 -0.59
N LEU A 684 3.32 -10.42 -1.33
CA LEU A 684 3.49 -10.85 -2.73
C LEU A 684 4.00 -9.74 -3.65
N LYS A 685 3.54 -8.50 -3.45
CA LYS A 685 4.05 -7.34 -4.20
C LYS A 685 5.54 -7.12 -3.93
N MET A 686 5.94 -7.15 -2.65
CA MET A 686 7.36 -7.01 -2.28
C MET A 686 8.19 -8.19 -2.82
N VAL A 687 7.70 -9.43 -2.73
CA VAL A 687 8.35 -10.62 -3.34
C VAL A 687 8.53 -10.45 -4.85
N LYS A 688 7.49 -10.01 -5.56
CA LYS A 688 7.56 -9.77 -7.02
C LYS A 688 8.62 -8.71 -7.36
N GLU A 689 8.71 -7.65 -6.57
CA GLU A 689 9.64 -6.54 -6.80
C GLU A 689 11.10 -6.88 -6.41
N ILE A 690 11.38 -7.68 -5.37
CA ILE A 690 12.76 -8.08 -5.00
C ILE A 690 13.33 -9.22 -5.86
N THR A 691 12.48 -10.08 -6.44
CA THR A 691 12.92 -11.27 -7.18
C THR A 691 13.91 -10.99 -8.35
N PRO A 692 13.80 -9.91 -9.16
CA PRO A 692 14.76 -9.65 -10.24
C PRO A 692 16.20 -9.56 -9.72
N PHE A 693 16.38 -8.85 -8.61
CA PHE A 693 17.67 -8.53 -7.97
C PHE A 693 18.29 -9.70 -7.20
N ASN A 694 17.58 -10.83 -7.10
CA ASN A 694 18.05 -12.02 -6.40
C ASN A 694 18.58 -13.09 -7.36
N GLY A 695 19.71 -13.71 -6.98
CA GLY A 695 20.40 -14.70 -7.79
C GLY A 695 19.67 -16.05 -7.91
N ARG A 696 20.11 -16.90 -8.85
CA ARG A 696 19.48 -18.21 -9.13
C ARG A 696 19.30 -19.09 -7.89
N LYS A 697 20.29 -19.11 -6.97
CA LYS A 697 20.21 -19.87 -5.70
C LYS A 697 19.08 -19.41 -4.78
N TRP A 698 18.85 -18.10 -4.69
CA TRP A 698 17.75 -17.54 -3.92
C TRP A 698 16.40 -17.88 -4.56
N LYS A 699 16.32 -17.81 -5.90
CA LYS A 699 15.12 -18.20 -6.66
C LYS A 699 14.76 -19.67 -6.42
N SER A 700 15.73 -20.59 -6.55
CA SER A 700 15.50 -22.01 -6.27
C SER A 700 15.08 -22.31 -4.82
N TYR A 701 15.59 -21.56 -3.84
CA TYR A 701 15.23 -21.72 -2.43
C TYR A 701 13.87 -21.10 -2.05
N ASN A 702 13.38 -20.16 -2.87
CA ASN A 702 12.14 -19.41 -2.65
C ASN A 702 11.11 -19.64 -3.77
N MET A 703 11.12 -20.81 -4.41
CA MET A 703 10.16 -21.18 -5.46
C MET A 703 8.71 -21.23 -4.95
N ASP A 704 8.51 -21.49 -3.66
CA ASP A 704 7.24 -21.36 -2.95
C ASP A 704 6.70 -19.93 -3.02
N LEU A 705 7.53 -18.93 -2.69
CA LEU A 705 7.18 -17.51 -2.75
C LEU A 705 6.88 -17.06 -4.19
N ILE A 706 7.73 -17.49 -5.15
CA ILE A 706 7.58 -17.19 -6.58
C ILE A 706 6.29 -17.78 -7.15
N SER A 707 5.95 -19.03 -6.78
CA SER A 707 4.71 -19.68 -7.22
C SER A 707 3.47 -18.98 -6.69
N MET A 708 3.48 -18.52 -5.43
CA MET A 708 2.37 -17.76 -4.85
C MET A 708 2.17 -16.39 -5.52
N VAL A 709 3.25 -15.76 -6.03
CA VAL A 709 3.13 -14.55 -6.87
C VAL A 709 2.37 -14.86 -8.16
N TYR A 710 2.71 -15.94 -8.86
CA TYR A 710 2.01 -16.36 -10.09
C TYR A 710 0.53 -16.71 -9.86
N LEU A 711 0.21 -17.39 -8.76
CA LEU A 711 -1.16 -17.83 -8.46
C LEU A 711 -2.10 -16.70 -8.00
N HIS A 712 -1.56 -15.63 -7.38
CA HIS A 712 -2.38 -14.64 -6.67
C HIS A 712 -2.15 -13.18 -7.10
N MET A 713 -1.19 -12.90 -7.99
CA MET A 713 -1.05 -11.58 -8.63
C MET A 713 -1.46 -11.63 -10.10
N LYS A 714 -2.19 -10.61 -10.57
CA LYS A 714 -2.53 -10.48 -11.99
C LYS A 714 -1.25 -10.31 -12.82
N PRO A 715 -0.98 -11.16 -13.83
CA PRO A 715 0.17 -10.99 -14.71
C PRO A 715 0.00 -9.76 -15.63
N GLN A 716 1.13 -9.22 -16.09
CA GLN A 716 1.20 -8.17 -17.10
C GLN A 716 1.49 -8.77 -18.47
N LEU A 717 1.25 -8.00 -19.55
CA LEU A 717 1.51 -8.48 -20.91
C LEU A 717 2.99 -8.77 -21.17
N LYS A 718 3.88 -8.05 -20.47
CA LYS A 718 5.33 -8.18 -20.54
C LYS A 718 5.83 -8.39 -19.11
N GLU A 719 6.33 -9.59 -18.81
CA GLU A 719 6.47 -10.07 -17.43
C GLU A 719 7.93 -10.50 -17.13
N ASN A 720 8.82 -9.51 -17.00
CA ASN A 720 10.28 -9.73 -16.94
C ASN A 720 10.86 -9.87 -15.51
N TRP A 721 10.03 -9.91 -14.47
CA TRP A 721 10.48 -9.85 -13.06
C TRP A 721 11.31 -11.06 -12.58
N LEU A 722 11.29 -12.18 -13.30
CA LEU A 722 12.08 -13.38 -12.96
C LEU A 722 13.44 -13.43 -13.64
N SER A 723 13.53 -12.99 -14.90
CA SER A 723 14.76 -12.95 -15.68
C SER A 723 15.56 -11.67 -15.45
N GLY A 724 14.88 -10.53 -15.36
CA GLY A 724 15.47 -9.21 -15.59
C GLY A 724 15.73 -8.98 -17.09
N ARG A 725 15.71 -7.71 -17.52
CA ARG A 725 16.08 -7.32 -18.90
C ARG A 725 17.51 -6.78 -18.99
N ASP A 726 17.79 -5.78 -18.16
CA ASP A 726 19.08 -5.10 -18.01
C ASP A 726 19.25 -4.73 -16.53
N LEU A 727 19.58 -5.74 -15.71
CA LEU A 727 19.77 -5.53 -14.26
C LEU A 727 21.01 -4.68 -13.99
N ASP A 728 22.07 -4.83 -14.79
CA ASP A 728 23.31 -4.06 -14.68
C ASP A 728 23.07 -2.55 -14.83
N GLY A 729 22.33 -2.14 -15.87
CA GLY A 729 21.95 -0.75 -16.06
C GLY A 729 20.95 -0.29 -15.00
N GLU A 730 20.00 -1.14 -14.57
CA GLU A 730 19.06 -0.78 -13.51
C GLU A 730 19.78 -0.49 -12.18
N LEU A 731 20.76 -1.33 -11.80
CA LEU A 731 21.61 -1.13 -10.63
C LEU A 731 22.47 0.13 -10.75
N LYS A 732 23.04 0.40 -11.94
CA LYS A 732 23.85 1.61 -12.20
C LYS A 732 23.02 2.88 -12.06
N ASP A 733 21.80 2.89 -12.60
CA ASP A 733 20.97 4.09 -12.65
C ASP A 733 20.13 4.30 -11.37
N ALA A 734 19.94 3.26 -10.54
CA ALA A 734 19.07 3.27 -9.35
C ALA A 734 19.29 4.49 -8.43
N TYR A 735 20.55 4.87 -8.19
CA TYR A 735 20.90 6.03 -7.37
C TYR A 735 20.54 7.36 -8.06
N GLY A 736 20.79 7.47 -9.36
CA GLY A 736 20.41 8.63 -10.18
C GLY A 736 18.89 8.80 -10.28
N GLN A 737 18.13 7.70 -10.35
CA GLN A 737 16.66 7.71 -10.32
C GLN A 737 16.11 8.25 -8.99
N GLU A 738 16.69 7.85 -7.86
CA GLU A 738 16.28 8.36 -6.53
C GLU A 738 16.64 9.85 -6.36
N ILE A 739 17.81 10.30 -6.85
CA ILE A 739 18.18 11.73 -6.87
C ILE A 739 17.22 12.53 -7.74
N ALA A 740 16.96 12.10 -8.97
CA ALA A 740 16.07 12.80 -9.89
C ALA A 740 14.65 12.89 -9.32
N LEU A 741 14.13 11.81 -8.74
CA LEU A 741 12.84 11.81 -8.04
C LEU A 741 12.79 12.86 -6.91
N ARG A 742 13.83 12.92 -6.06
CA ARG A 742 13.92 13.91 -4.98
C ARG A 742 14.02 15.34 -5.51
N ALA A 743 14.78 15.57 -6.58
CA ALA A 743 14.89 16.88 -7.23
C ALA A 743 13.54 17.38 -7.78
N ILE A 744 12.75 16.50 -8.43
CA ILE A 744 11.42 16.85 -8.95
C ILE A 744 10.43 17.09 -7.79
N ILE A 745 10.51 16.32 -6.71
CA ILE A 745 9.70 16.57 -5.50
C ILE A 745 10.03 17.94 -4.89
N GLN A 746 11.31 18.27 -4.76
CA GLN A 746 11.77 19.57 -4.26
C GLN A 746 11.30 20.70 -5.20
N PHE A 747 11.45 20.54 -6.51
CA PHE A 747 10.96 21.47 -7.53
C PHE A 747 9.45 21.71 -7.42
N TYR A 748 8.65 20.64 -7.39
CA TYR A 748 7.20 20.72 -7.22
C TYR A 748 6.81 21.48 -5.95
N ASN A 749 7.40 21.10 -4.82
CA ASN A 749 7.10 21.73 -3.53
C ASN A 749 7.58 23.19 -3.48
N LEU A 750 8.75 23.52 -4.03
CA LEU A 750 9.22 24.91 -4.14
C LEU A 750 8.29 25.76 -5.00
N ARG A 751 7.90 25.25 -6.17
CA ARG A 751 7.04 25.94 -7.14
C ARG A 751 5.66 26.21 -6.55
N ARG A 752 5.02 25.18 -5.96
CA ARG A 752 3.64 25.22 -5.42
C ARG A 752 3.51 25.77 -3.99
N TYR A 753 4.50 25.54 -3.12
CA TYR A 753 4.43 25.79 -1.67
C TYR A 753 5.62 26.60 -1.12
N GLY A 754 6.12 27.54 -1.92
CA GLY A 754 7.33 28.34 -1.62
C GLY A 754 7.36 28.96 -0.20
N ASP A 755 6.25 29.58 0.24
CA ASP A 755 6.13 30.23 1.56
C ASP A 755 6.26 29.26 2.75
N VAL A 756 6.03 27.98 2.50
CA VAL A 756 6.09 26.92 3.51
C VAL A 756 7.42 26.15 3.40
N MET A 757 7.97 26.05 2.19
CA MET A 757 9.32 25.55 1.93
C MET A 757 10.41 26.50 2.48
N SER A 758 10.17 27.81 2.55
CA SER A 758 11.09 28.76 3.19
C SER A 758 11.30 28.48 4.68
N LYS A 759 10.27 27.99 5.38
CA LYS A 759 10.37 27.54 6.79
C LYS A 759 11.28 26.32 6.96
N LEU A 760 11.48 25.54 5.90
CA LEU A 760 12.44 24.43 5.83
C LEU A 760 13.84 24.88 5.33
N GLY A 761 14.06 26.19 5.14
CA GLY A 761 15.32 26.75 4.64
C GLY A 761 15.47 26.76 3.11
N TYR A 762 14.40 26.50 2.35
CA TYR A 762 14.44 26.54 0.89
C TYR A 762 13.90 27.87 0.34
N GLU A 763 14.76 28.64 -0.33
CA GLU A 763 14.39 29.91 -0.95
C GLU A 763 14.12 29.75 -2.46
N LYS A 764 13.06 30.41 -2.97
CA LYS A 764 12.93 30.65 -4.41
C LYS A 764 13.97 31.67 -4.83
N ARG A 765 15.02 31.22 -5.53
CA ARG A 765 16.03 32.12 -6.12
C ARG A 765 15.52 32.64 -7.46
N GLY A 766 15.46 33.96 -7.59
CA GLY A 766 14.90 34.65 -8.76
C GLY A 766 15.89 34.87 -9.90
N SER A 767 17.20 34.96 -9.61
CA SER A 767 18.26 35.04 -10.62
C SER A 767 18.76 33.65 -11.01
N ASP A 768 18.85 33.45 -12.33
CA ASP A 768 19.50 32.28 -12.91
C ASP A 768 20.99 32.28 -12.53
N PHE A 769 21.66 31.11 -12.56
CA PHE A 769 23.07 31.00 -12.13
C PHE A 769 23.96 32.02 -12.86
N PHE A 770 23.76 32.17 -14.17
CA PHE A 770 24.50 33.12 -14.99
C PHE A 770 24.15 34.59 -14.69
N THR A 771 22.88 34.90 -14.40
CA THR A 771 22.47 36.25 -14.00
C THR A 771 23.13 36.64 -12.68
N ARG A 772 23.19 35.71 -11.72
CA ARG A 772 23.86 35.93 -10.42
C ARG A 772 25.37 36.06 -10.57
N GLU A 773 26.03 35.22 -11.36
CA GLU A 773 27.47 35.37 -11.60
C GLU A 773 27.78 36.68 -12.34
N MET A 774 26.92 37.10 -13.29
CA MET A 774 27.02 38.44 -13.89
C MET A 774 26.81 39.57 -12.88
N GLU A 775 25.85 39.46 -11.96
CA GLU A 775 25.63 40.44 -10.88
C GLU A 775 26.83 40.49 -9.91
N LEU A 776 27.40 39.34 -9.54
CA LEU A 776 28.59 39.26 -8.69
C LEU A 776 29.83 39.85 -9.37
N LEU A 777 30.01 39.59 -10.66
CA LEU A 777 31.08 40.20 -11.46
C LEU A 777 30.88 41.71 -11.62
N ALA A 778 29.65 42.17 -11.89
CA ALA A 778 29.33 43.59 -12.02
C ALA A 778 29.50 44.37 -10.70
N VAL A 779 29.30 43.72 -9.55
CA VAL A 779 29.56 44.31 -8.22
C VAL A 779 31.05 44.28 -7.85
N SER A 780 31.88 43.48 -8.53
CA SER A 780 33.34 43.47 -8.30
C SER A 780 34.12 44.57 -9.03
N ASP A 781 33.46 45.32 -9.92
CA ASP A 781 34.04 46.45 -10.67
C ASP A 781 33.69 47.85 -10.06
N THR A 782 33.18 47.89 -8.82
CA THR A 782 32.92 49.12 -8.03
C THR A 782 33.58 49.09 -6.66
#